data_AF-A0A8J5NND5-F1
#
_entry.id   AF-A0A8J5NND5-F1
#
_cell.length_a   1.000
_cell.length_b   1.000
_cell.length_c   1.000
_cell.angle_alpha   90.00
_cell.angle_beta   90.00
_cell.angle_gamma   90.00
#
_symmetry.space_group_name_H-M   'P 1'
#
loop_
_entity.id
_entity.type
_entity.pdbx_description
1 polymer ?
#
loop_
_entity_poly.entity_id
_entity_poly.type
_entity_poly.pdbx_seq_one_letter_code
_entity_poly.pdbx_strand_id
1 'polypeptide(L)'
;MDWIQENHVEIEKDALDHNDWNELGDIHAFLQVFHQISVRQGRENTLDEVLSHMDFLHHHFTRTKNRAFSGPRFYARFHVAWLKFEKYYQLTEQAPVYVAGILLHPALRKTYLSEQWKRNPAWVSNAVKAVRKIWSTEYKSYQLPDEQQEKGQELDEFDRWRQKVYSTASEVKDEFDRFIYGSQVGIGQQTALQWWLEPTQRENFPLLCRMAIDIFCIPPMSTEAERIFSGARRQVRWDRSSMSAKMLEASLPRTLHAANEQLRRLCGSQRDFGGIPIILFCGDFHQFRPVQERSILLPSAAISWDVGNSFKAEQRHQHDQAHALWKKFTTVVMLDEQMRAAGDPELQRLLKRIRLGVQDRTDLDLLNSRCYREGRRISWETGITVVTPLNRNRWNLNMEATLSFQIQQRSMMRIFISERKWMDSLPSEEEATMMLNQGEDSTVPVPGVFMFVPGMPVVVNHNTHQGLKLVNGASYTALDVILDKAPPGHRISADTMVHFGPPAGIILASKATKNFHFVGMPPDTILLTPMSVSIQCQRKRPWQQNDVSRKGLPCTAAFACTDYKVQSRTLERVALELRGTRTTNVDGRVVPSQCDPYSLYVQLSRCRTLDGIMLVSKVRERDLVGNRVPQEMTVAEARLEDRAAVRSIKSD
;
A
#
# COMPACT_ATOMS: atom_id res chain seq x y z
N MET A 1 -25.02 -39.60 -14.89
CA MET A 1 -25.55 -38.70 -15.94
C MET A 1 -26.84 -38.00 -15.49
N ASP A 2 -27.42 -38.31 -14.31
CA ASP A 2 -28.79 -37.87 -13.98
C ASP A 2 -28.93 -36.54 -13.21
N TRP A 3 -27.87 -36.03 -12.57
CA TRP A 3 -27.98 -34.78 -11.81
C TRP A 3 -28.27 -33.55 -12.70
N ILE A 4 -27.71 -33.51 -13.91
CA ILE A 4 -27.92 -32.40 -14.86
C ILE A 4 -29.34 -32.45 -15.46
N GLN A 5 -29.89 -33.65 -15.67
CA GLN A 5 -31.26 -33.81 -16.17
C GLN A 5 -32.30 -33.47 -15.10
N GLU A 6 -32.08 -33.87 -13.84
CA GLU A 6 -32.99 -33.58 -12.72
C GLU A 6 -33.06 -32.09 -12.36
N ASN A 7 -32.01 -31.32 -12.64
CA ASN A 7 -31.92 -29.89 -12.30
C ASN A 7 -32.00 -28.97 -13.55
N HIS A 8 -32.33 -29.51 -14.72
CA HIS A 8 -32.34 -28.75 -15.99
C HIS A 8 -33.21 -27.50 -15.93
N VAL A 9 -34.41 -27.59 -15.34
CA VAL A 9 -35.38 -26.46 -15.27
C VAL A 9 -34.89 -25.33 -14.35
N GLU A 10 -34.09 -25.64 -13.33
CA GLU A 10 -33.48 -24.63 -12.45
C GLU A 10 -32.22 -24.02 -13.08
N ILE A 11 -31.43 -24.81 -13.82
CA ILE A 11 -30.19 -24.37 -14.46
C ILE A 11 -30.44 -23.64 -15.80
N GLU A 12 -31.54 -23.92 -16.50
CA GLU A 12 -31.89 -23.32 -17.80
C GLU A 12 -31.97 -21.78 -17.73
N LYS A 13 -32.37 -21.23 -16.59
CA LYS A 13 -32.42 -19.77 -16.37
C LYS A 13 -31.04 -19.12 -16.23
N ASP A 14 -30.04 -19.91 -15.82
CA ASP A 14 -28.64 -19.49 -15.66
C ASP A 14 -27.76 -19.99 -16.84
N ALA A 15 -28.33 -20.75 -17.77
CA ALA A 15 -27.65 -21.27 -18.94
C ALA A 15 -27.51 -20.18 -20.01
N LEU A 16 -26.28 -19.96 -20.47
CA LEU A 16 -26.01 -19.05 -21.59
C LEU A 16 -26.62 -19.62 -22.87
N ASP A 17 -27.51 -18.85 -23.49
CA ASP A 17 -28.09 -19.22 -24.78
C ASP A 17 -27.11 -18.95 -25.94
N HIS A 18 -27.47 -19.35 -27.15
CA HIS A 18 -26.62 -19.15 -28.33
C HIS A 18 -26.31 -17.67 -28.61
N ASN A 19 -27.25 -16.76 -28.31
CA ASN A 19 -27.04 -15.32 -28.48
C ASN A 19 -26.09 -14.77 -27.42
N ASP A 20 -26.16 -15.27 -26.19
CA ASP A 20 -25.23 -14.91 -25.12
C ASP A 20 -23.81 -15.37 -25.44
N TRP A 21 -23.64 -16.58 -26.00
CA TRP A 21 -22.34 -17.06 -26.49
C TRP A 21 -21.79 -16.21 -27.65
N ASN A 22 -22.63 -15.80 -28.60
CA ASN A 22 -22.24 -14.90 -29.69
C ASN A 22 -21.83 -13.51 -29.15
N GLU A 23 -22.59 -12.96 -28.19
CA GLU A 23 -22.26 -11.69 -27.53
C GLU A 23 -20.94 -11.80 -26.75
N LEU A 24 -20.71 -12.90 -26.03
CA LEU A 24 -19.44 -13.17 -25.35
C LEU A 24 -18.27 -13.27 -26.34
N GLY A 25 -18.49 -13.84 -27.53
CA GLY A 25 -17.53 -13.86 -28.63
C GLY A 25 -17.13 -12.45 -29.07
N ASP A 26 -18.11 -11.57 -29.30
CA ASP A 26 -17.88 -10.16 -29.66
C ASP A 26 -17.13 -9.39 -28.56
N ILE A 27 -17.51 -9.60 -27.29
CA ILE A 27 -16.83 -9.01 -26.12
C ILE A 27 -15.39 -9.49 -26.04
N HIS A 28 -15.16 -10.79 -26.15
CA HIS A 28 -13.83 -11.37 -26.08
C HIS A 28 -12.94 -10.84 -27.21
N ALA A 29 -13.43 -10.83 -28.45
CA ALA A 29 -12.70 -10.30 -29.59
C ALA A 29 -12.35 -8.81 -29.44
N PHE A 30 -13.28 -8.02 -28.88
CA PHE A 30 -13.04 -6.61 -28.61
C PHE A 30 -11.99 -6.39 -27.50
N LEU A 31 -12.09 -7.12 -26.39
CA LEU A 31 -11.21 -6.97 -25.22
C LEU A 31 -9.84 -7.62 -25.38
N GLN A 32 -9.67 -8.58 -26.29
CA GLN A 32 -8.39 -9.24 -26.53
C GLN A 32 -7.27 -8.24 -26.85
N VAL A 33 -7.59 -7.20 -27.63
CA VAL A 33 -6.66 -6.12 -27.97
C VAL A 33 -6.23 -5.32 -26.74
N PHE A 34 -7.18 -5.01 -25.85
CA PHE A 34 -6.87 -4.33 -24.58
C PHE A 34 -5.97 -5.17 -23.70
N HIS A 35 -6.20 -6.48 -23.63
CA HIS A 35 -5.34 -7.39 -22.88
C HIS A 35 -3.90 -7.36 -23.41
N GLN A 36 -3.71 -7.47 -24.73
CA GLN A 36 -2.38 -7.44 -25.36
C GLN A 36 -1.64 -6.13 -25.06
N ILE A 37 -2.31 -4.99 -25.18
CA ILE A 37 -1.71 -3.67 -24.90
C ILE A 37 -1.40 -3.52 -23.42
N SER A 38 -2.32 -3.92 -22.53
CA SER A 38 -2.13 -3.83 -21.08
C SER A 38 -0.93 -4.68 -20.62
N VAL A 39 -0.73 -5.86 -21.23
CA VAL A 39 0.43 -6.72 -20.95
C VAL A 39 1.74 -6.07 -21.39
N ARG A 40 1.77 -5.40 -22.55
CA ARG A 40 2.95 -4.67 -23.05
C ARG A 40 3.27 -3.46 -22.16
N GLN A 41 2.25 -2.66 -21.86
CA GLN A 41 2.37 -1.50 -20.97
C GLN A 41 2.89 -1.86 -19.56
N GLY A 42 2.68 -3.11 -19.11
CA GLY A 42 3.11 -3.58 -17.79
C GLY A 42 4.52 -4.17 -17.69
N ARG A 43 5.28 -4.28 -18.78
CA ARG A 43 6.60 -4.96 -18.77
C ARG A 43 7.79 -4.04 -19.03
N GLU A 44 7.78 -3.27 -20.11
CA GLU A 44 8.95 -2.51 -20.63
C GLU A 44 8.49 -1.27 -21.43
N ASN A 45 7.54 -0.51 -20.90
CA ASN A 45 6.91 0.58 -21.66
C ASN A 45 7.60 1.91 -21.39
N THR A 46 7.89 2.68 -22.44
CA THR A 46 8.40 4.05 -22.35
C THR A 46 7.30 5.06 -22.64
N LEU A 47 7.54 6.35 -22.36
CA LEU A 47 6.54 7.40 -22.50
C LEU A 47 6.02 7.57 -23.93
N ASP A 48 6.88 7.35 -24.94
CA ASP A 48 6.57 7.39 -26.37
C ASP A 48 5.66 6.26 -26.85
N GLU A 49 5.62 5.13 -26.13
CA GLU A 49 4.72 4.04 -26.47
C GLU A 49 3.29 4.29 -25.99
N VAL A 50 3.09 5.12 -24.97
CA VAL A 50 1.75 5.37 -24.38
C VAL A 50 0.80 5.96 -25.40
N LEU A 51 1.21 7.05 -26.07
CA LEU A 51 0.37 7.72 -27.04
C LEU A 51 0.14 6.85 -28.28
N SER A 52 1.17 6.11 -28.70
CA SER A 52 1.07 5.12 -29.78
C SER A 52 0.04 4.02 -29.49
N HIS A 53 0.02 3.50 -28.26
CA HIS A 53 -0.99 2.53 -27.80
C HIS A 53 -2.39 3.13 -27.78
N MET A 54 -2.53 4.37 -27.32
CA MET A 54 -3.80 5.09 -27.30
C MET A 54 -4.34 5.36 -28.71
N ASP A 55 -3.48 5.78 -29.65
CA ASP A 55 -3.85 5.99 -31.05
C ASP A 55 -4.30 4.68 -31.70
N PHE A 56 -3.60 3.57 -31.42
CA PHE A 56 -4.01 2.25 -31.88
C PHE A 56 -5.35 1.80 -31.29
N LEU A 57 -5.60 2.04 -30.00
CA LEU A 57 -6.91 1.77 -29.38
C LEU A 57 -8.02 2.59 -30.01
N HIS A 58 -7.77 3.87 -30.29
CA HIS A 58 -8.72 4.74 -30.99
C HIS A 58 -9.07 4.17 -32.38
N HIS A 59 -8.08 3.66 -33.13
CA HIS A 59 -8.31 2.96 -34.39
C HIS A 59 -9.12 1.67 -34.21
N HIS A 60 -8.80 0.85 -33.19
CA HIS A 60 -9.53 -0.38 -32.90
C HIS A 60 -11.01 -0.12 -32.63
N PHE A 61 -11.31 0.82 -31.75
CA PHE A 61 -12.68 1.25 -31.49
C PHE A 61 -13.37 1.80 -32.74
N THR A 62 -12.70 2.66 -33.52
CA THR A 62 -13.28 3.23 -34.76
C THR A 62 -13.63 2.12 -35.75
N ARG A 63 -12.75 1.12 -35.90
CA ARG A 63 -12.98 -0.05 -36.75
C ARG A 63 -14.14 -0.90 -36.21
N THR A 64 -14.20 -1.11 -34.91
CA THR A 64 -15.28 -1.87 -34.27
C THR A 64 -16.62 -1.18 -34.43
N LYS A 65 -16.69 0.16 -34.32
CA LYS A 65 -17.91 0.95 -34.54
C LYS A 65 -18.53 0.72 -35.93
N ASN A 66 -17.70 0.44 -36.94
CA ASN A 66 -18.13 0.23 -38.32
C ASN A 66 -18.49 -1.23 -38.64
N ARG A 67 -18.46 -2.15 -37.66
CA ARG A 67 -18.88 -3.55 -37.84
C ARG A 67 -20.35 -3.74 -37.50
N ALA A 68 -20.99 -4.73 -38.12
CA ALA A 68 -22.29 -5.22 -37.69
C ALA A 68 -22.12 -5.98 -36.35
N PHE A 69 -22.98 -5.69 -35.37
CA PHE A 69 -22.93 -6.30 -34.03
C PHE A 69 -24.02 -7.37 -33.88
N SER A 70 -23.75 -8.41 -33.11
CA SER A 70 -24.68 -9.53 -32.88
C SER A 70 -25.92 -9.12 -32.05
N GLY A 71 -25.87 -8.01 -31.30
CA GLY A 71 -27.04 -7.51 -30.57
C GLY A 71 -26.92 -6.10 -29.96
N PRO A 72 -28.04 -5.46 -29.58
CA PRO A 72 -28.08 -4.08 -29.04
C PRO A 72 -27.36 -3.92 -27.70
N ARG A 73 -27.30 -4.99 -26.89
CA ARG A 73 -26.67 -4.99 -25.55
C ARG A 73 -25.15 -4.73 -25.63
N PHE A 74 -24.47 -5.35 -26.59
CA PHE A 74 -23.06 -5.10 -26.85
C PHE A 74 -22.80 -3.64 -27.24
N TYR A 75 -23.64 -3.08 -28.13
CA TYR A 75 -23.49 -1.70 -28.59
C TYR A 75 -23.54 -0.68 -27.43
N ALA A 76 -24.48 -0.85 -26.50
CA ALA A 76 -24.58 0.01 -25.32
C ALA A 76 -23.30 -0.05 -24.46
N ARG A 77 -22.77 -1.25 -24.20
CA ARG A 77 -21.53 -1.46 -23.43
C ARG A 77 -20.31 -0.88 -24.14
N PHE A 78 -20.20 -1.12 -25.45
CA PHE A 78 -19.18 -0.54 -26.32
C PHE A 78 -19.21 0.99 -26.28
N HIS A 79 -20.40 1.60 -26.35
CA HIS A 79 -20.54 3.05 -26.33
C HIS A 79 -20.06 3.66 -25.00
N VAL A 80 -20.41 3.05 -23.87
CA VAL A 80 -19.89 3.48 -22.55
C VAL A 80 -18.37 3.32 -22.46
N ALA A 81 -17.82 2.23 -23.01
CA ALA A 81 -16.37 2.03 -23.08
C ALA A 81 -15.67 3.08 -23.93
N TRP A 82 -16.26 3.47 -25.07
CA TRP A 82 -15.75 4.54 -25.93
C TRP A 82 -15.73 5.89 -25.22
N LEU A 83 -16.83 6.28 -24.55
CA LEU A 83 -16.89 7.54 -23.79
C LEU A 83 -15.83 7.58 -22.68
N LYS A 84 -15.61 6.45 -22.00
CA LYS A 84 -14.56 6.35 -20.98
C LYS A 84 -13.17 6.46 -21.60
N PHE A 85 -12.92 5.79 -22.72
CA PHE A 85 -11.65 5.88 -23.43
C PHE A 85 -11.37 7.31 -23.91
N GLU A 86 -12.34 7.96 -24.55
CA GLU A 86 -12.23 9.32 -25.07
C GLU A 86 -11.87 10.32 -23.95
N LYS A 87 -12.48 10.19 -22.78
CA LYS A 87 -12.11 10.98 -21.59
C LYS A 87 -10.62 10.86 -21.27
N TYR A 88 -10.08 9.64 -21.20
CA TYR A 88 -8.67 9.44 -20.86
C TYR A 88 -7.73 9.83 -22.00
N TYR A 89 -8.15 9.64 -23.25
CA TYR A 89 -7.42 10.11 -24.42
C TYR A 89 -7.26 11.63 -24.39
N GLN A 90 -8.33 12.39 -24.10
CA GLN A 90 -8.28 13.85 -23.96
C GLN A 90 -7.38 14.31 -22.82
N LEU A 91 -7.28 13.57 -21.71
CA LEU A 91 -6.35 13.90 -20.62
C LEU A 91 -4.88 13.86 -21.06
N THR A 92 -4.52 13.10 -22.10
CA THR A 92 -3.15 13.09 -22.61
C THR A 92 -2.74 14.46 -23.19
N GLU A 93 -3.70 15.25 -23.66
CA GLU A 93 -3.45 16.62 -24.12
C GLU A 93 -3.08 17.58 -22.98
N GLN A 94 -3.49 17.27 -21.74
CA GLN A 94 -3.20 18.10 -20.56
C GLN A 94 -1.76 17.93 -20.06
N ALA A 95 -1.07 16.88 -20.49
CA ALA A 95 0.29 16.54 -20.07
C ALA A 95 1.24 16.53 -21.28
N PRO A 96 1.92 17.64 -21.58
CA PRO A 96 2.76 17.77 -22.78
C PRO A 96 3.90 16.76 -22.88
N VAL A 97 4.28 16.13 -21.75
CA VAL A 97 5.33 15.12 -21.69
C VAL A 97 5.04 13.90 -22.58
N TYR A 98 3.78 13.45 -22.69
CA TYR A 98 3.42 12.33 -23.58
C TYR A 98 3.72 12.64 -25.05
N VAL A 99 3.47 13.89 -25.45
CA VAL A 99 3.78 14.34 -26.80
C VAL A 99 5.29 14.59 -26.97
N ALA A 100 5.98 15.03 -25.91
CA ALA A 100 7.43 15.18 -25.93
C ALA A 100 8.14 13.84 -26.23
N GLY A 101 7.66 12.73 -25.66
CA GLY A 101 8.18 11.39 -25.96
C GLY A 101 8.15 11.07 -27.46
N ILE A 102 7.04 11.34 -28.14
CA ILE A 102 6.91 11.15 -29.59
C ILE A 102 7.82 12.09 -30.39
N LEU A 103 7.82 13.39 -30.03
CA LEU A 103 8.60 14.40 -30.75
C LEU A 103 10.11 14.16 -30.67
N LEU A 104 10.58 13.65 -29.51
CA LEU A 104 11.98 13.34 -29.25
C LEU A 104 12.37 11.92 -29.71
N HIS A 105 11.41 11.11 -30.17
CA HIS A 105 11.69 9.77 -30.69
C HIS A 105 12.26 9.85 -32.13
N PRO A 106 13.47 9.33 -32.41
CA PRO A 106 14.14 9.51 -33.71
C PRO A 106 13.37 8.98 -34.92
N ALA A 107 12.63 7.88 -34.75
CA ALA A 107 11.81 7.29 -35.82
C ALA A 107 10.41 7.91 -35.97
N LEU A 108 9.90 8.66 -34.99
CA LEU A 108 8.51 9.17 -35.01
C LEU A 108 8.48 10.65 -35.38
N ARG A 109 9.07 11.49 -34.52
CA ARG A 109 9.17 12.96 -34.65
C ARG A 109 7.82 13.62 -34.94
N LYS A 110 7.83 14.85 -35.44
CA LYS A 110 6.61 15.58 -35.81
C LYS A 110 5.79 14.86 -36.89
N THR A 111 6.46 14.13 -37.79
CA THR A 111 5.83 13.40 -38.89
C THR A 111 4.76 12.44 -38.38
N TYR A 112 5.05 11.65 -37.33
CA TYR A 112 4.08 10.73 -36.74
C TYR A 112 2.79 11.44 -36.30
N LEU A 113 2.90 12.52 -35.52
CA LEU A 113 1.72 13.29 -35.07
C LEU A 113 0.95 13.89 -36.24
N SER A 114 1.67 14.39 -37.24
CA SER A 114 1.07 14.94 -38.46
C SER A 114 0.29 13.86 -39.21
N GLU A 115 0.67 12.58 -39.07
CA GLU A 115 -0.02 11.47 -39.69
C GLU A 115 -1.20 10.91 -38.89
N GLN A 116 -1.04 10.72 -37.58
CA GLN A 116 -2.11 10.19 -36.73
C GLN A 116 -3.23 11.23 -36.53
N TRP A 117 -2.86 12.51 -36.44
CA TRP A 117 -3.81 13.61 -36.22
C TRP A 117 -4.13 14.39 -37.49
N LYS A 118 -4.06 13.75 -38.68
CA LYS A 118 -4.37 14.37 -39.99
C LYS A 118 -5.70 15.12 -40.02
N ARG A 119 -6.70 14.65 -39.27
CA ARG A 119 -8.05 15.25 -39.20
C ARG A 119 -8.10 16.53 -38.36
N ASN A 120 -7.14 16.75 -37.47
CA ASN A 120 -7.09 17.88 -36.53
C ASN A 120 -5.68 18.52 -36.50
N PRO A 121 -5.26 19.22 -37.57
CA PRO A 121 -3.91 19.80 -37.66
C PRO A 121 -3.61 20.83 -36.55
N ALA A 122 -4.65 21.46 -35.97
CA ALA A 122 -4.52 22.35 -34.83
C ALA A 122 -3.94 21.64 -33.59
N TRP A 123 -4.24 20.35 -33.38
CA TRP A 123 -3.72 19.57 -32.26
C TRP A 123 -2.20 19.42 -32.34
N VAL A 124 -1.68 19.13 -33.53
CA VAL A 124 -0.22 19.04 -33.77
C VAL A 124 0.46 20.36 -33.45
N SER A 125 -0.11 21.49 -33.92
CA SER A 125 0.44 22.83 -33.66
C SER A 125 0.46 23.16 -32.16
N ASN A 126 -0.65 22.92 -31.46
CA ASN A 126 -0.78 23.19 -30.03
C ASN A 126 0.18 22.33 -29.20
N ALA A 127 0.30 21.05 -29.54
CA ALA A 127 1.16 20.12 -28.82
C ALA A 127 2.65 20.44 -29.03
N VAL A 128 3.07 20.76 -30.26
CA VAL A 128 4.44 21.24 -30.55
C VAL A 128 4.72 22.54 -29.79
N LYS A 129 3.75 23.47 -29.72
CA LYS A 129 3.89 24.71 -28.95
C LYS A 129 4.05 24.44 -27.45
N ALA A 130 3.32 23.48 -26.89
CA ALA A 130 3.41 23.10 -25.48
C ALA A 130 4.77 22.49 -25.13
N VAL A 131 5.29 21.57 -25.97
CA VAL A 131 6.61 20.95 -25.76
C VAL A 131 7.73 21.98 -25.98
N ARG A 132 7.59 22.86 -26.97
CA ARG A 132 8.53 23.98 -27.19
C ARG A 132 8.62 24.92 -26.00
N LYS A 133 7.50 25.12 -25.28
CA LYS A 133 7.49 25.92 -24.06
C LYS A 133 8.44 25.31 -23.03
N ILE A 134 8.32 24.00 -22.76
CA ILE A 134 9.20 23.25 -21.84
C ILE A 134 10.67 23.39 -22.27
N TRP A 135 10.96 23.13 -23.55
CA TRP A 135 12.29 23.29 -24.11
C TRP A 135 12.89 24.68 -23.86
N SER A 136 12.11 25.72 -24.16
CA SER A 136 12.57 27.12 -24.07
C SER A 136 12.76 27.59 -22.64
N THR A 137 11.95 27.11 -21.69
CA THR A 137 11.99 27.55 -20.29
C THR A 137 13.01 26.81 -19.44
N GLU A 138 13.22 25.51 -19.71
CA GLU A 138 13.98 24.64 -18.79
C GLU A 138 15.33 24.18 -19.35
N TYR A 139 15.49 24.10 -20.67
CA TYR A 139 16.65 23.45 -21.30
C TYR A 139 17.48 24.38 -22.18
N LYS A 140 16.83 25.27 -22.95
CA LYS A 140 17.51 26.12 -23.94
C LYS A 140 18.54 27.09 -23.32
N SER A 141 18.29 27.59 -22.12
CA SER A 141 19.17 28.54 -21.43
C SER A 141 20.26 27.87 -20.59
N TYR A 142 20.37 26.54 -20.64
CA TYR A 142 21.34 25.81 -19.83
C TYR A 142 22.76 26.02 -20.35
N GLN A 143 23.67 26.51 -19.50
CA GLN A 143 25.09 26.60 -19.82
C GLN A 143 25.77 25.26 -19.54
N LEU A 144 26.31 24.63 -20.58
CA LEU A 144 27.13 23.43 -20.41
C LEU A 144 28.36 23.79 -19.56
N PRO A 145 28.77 22.95 -18.60
CA PRO A 145 30.03 23.14 -17.91
C PRO A 145 31.16 23.18 -18.95
N ASP A 146 32.08 24.15 -18.85
CA ASP A 146 33.31 24.12 -19.64
C ASP A 146 34.04 22.81 -19.33
N GLU A 147 33.99 21.85 -20.26
CA GLU A 147 34.96 20.78 -20.24
C GLU A 147 36.34 21.42 -20.38
N GLN A 148 37.25 21.03 -19.48
CA GLN A 148 38.64 21.48 -19.48
C GLN A 148 39.18 21.38 -20.92
N GLN A 149 39.35 22.54 -21.56
CA GLN A 149 40.03 22.64 -22.84
C GLN A 149 41.38 21.93 -22.67
N GLU A 150 41.51 20.74 -23.26
CA GLU A 150 42.82 20.25 -23.62
C GLU A 150 43.47 21.36 -24.45
N LYS A 151 44.63 21.82 -23.98
CA LYS A 151 45.43 22.86 -24.61
C LYS A 151 45.48 22.62 -26.11
N GLY A 152 44.83 23.51 -26.88
CA GLY A 152 44.80 23.43 -28.32
C GLY A 152 46.21 23.36 -28.89
N GLN A 153 46.48 22.33 -29.69
CA GLN A 153 47.53 22.39 -30.69
C GLN A 153 47.11 23.44 -31.74
N GLU A 154 48.04 24.31 -32.14
CA GLU A 154 47.82 25.22 -33.27
C GLU A 154 47.49 24.39 -34.51
N LEU A 155 46.25 24.54 -34.99
CA LEU A 155 45.80 23.89 -36.23
C LEU A 155 46.57 24.49 -37.42
N ASP A 156 47.11 23.61 -38.27
CA ASP A 156 47.80 24.02 -39.49
C ASP A 156 46.85 24.66 -40.52
N GLU A 157 47.39 25.20 -41.62
CA GLU A 157 46.58 25.84 -42.67
C GLU A 157 45.60 24.87 -43.33
N PHE A 158 45.93 23.59 -43.44
CA PHE A 158 45.08 22.57 -44.05
C PHE A 158 43.89 22.21 -43.16
N ASP A 159 44.10 22.10 -41.84
CA ASP A 159 43.04 21.84 -40.87
C ASP A 159 42.14 23.07 -40.66
N ARG A 160 42.69 24.29 -40.74
CA ARG A 160 41.89 25.53 -40.81
C ARG A 160 41.05 25.60 -42.06
N TRP A 161 41.59 25.21 -43.21
CA TRP A 161 40.85 25.14 -44.47
C TRP A 161 39.77 24.05 -44.41
N ARG A 162 40.07 22.84 -43.90
CA ARG A 162 39.10 21.75 -43.68
C ARG A 162 37.95 22.21 -42.79
N GLN A 163 38.23 22.84 -41.65
CA GLN A 163 37.20 23.39 -40.79
C GLN A 163 36.33 24.42 -41.53
N LYS A 164 36.93 25.30 -42.33
CA LYS A 164 36.19 26.24 -43.17
C LYS A 164 35.28 25.55 -44.18
N VAL A 165 35.76 24.52 -44.87
CA VAL A 165 35.00 23.72 -45.85
C VAL A 165 33.82 23.01 -45.18
N TYR A 166 34.02 22.40 -44.00
CA TYR A 166 32.95 21.73 -43.24
C TYR A 166 31.99 22.69 -42.53
N SER A 167 32.42 23.92 -42.22
CA SER A 167 31.59 24.94 -41.54
C SER A 167 30.54 25.61 -42.44
N THR A 168 30.55 25.34 -43.75
CA THR A 168 29.64 25.95 -44.72
C THR A 168 28.21 25.38 -44.70
N ALA A 169 27.83 24.63 -43.67
CA ALA A 169 26.51 24.01 -43.55
C ALA A 169 25.73 24.48 -42.31
N SER A 170 24.65 25.21 -42.59
CA SER A 170 23.46 25.50 -41.77
C SER A 170 23.47 26.76 -40.91
N GLU A 171 22.54 27.65 -41.26
CA GLU A 171 21.84 28.56 -40.34
C GLU A 171 21.58 27.83 -39.02
N VAL A 172 21.92 28.46 -37.89
CA VAL A 172 21.70 27.91 -36.54
C VAL A 172 20.19 27.84 -36.28
N LYS A 173 19.56 26.76 -36.75
CA LYS A 173 18.21 26.38 -36.32
C LYS A 173 18.32 25.80 -34.92
N ASP A 174 17.47 26.32 -34.03
CA ASP A 174 17.25 25.81 -32.68
C ASP A 174 17.24 24.27 -32.66
N GLU A 175 17.97 23.64 -31.73
CA GLU A 175 18.17 22.17 -31.72
C GLU A 175 16.83 21.41 -31.75
N PHE A 176 15.84 21.89 -31.02
CA PHE A 176 14.50 21.30 -31.00
C PHE A 176 13.85 21.35 -32.38
N ASP A 177 13.91 22.48 -33.07
CA ASP A 177 13.40 22.61 -34.44
C ASP A 177 14.17 21.74 -35.43
N ARG A 178 15.51 21.77 -35.36
CA ARG A 178 16.35 20.97 -36.24
C ARG A 178 16.06 19.48 -36.09
N PHE A 179 15.76 19.01 -34.88
CA PHE A 179 15.42 17.62 -34.63
C PHE A 179 14.01 17.25 -35.10
N ILE A 180 12.97 17.94 -34.60
CA ILE A 180 11.57 17.49 -34.82
C ILE A 180 11.12 17.61 -36.29
N TYR A 181 11.71 18.54 -37.04
CA TYR A 181 11.44 18.73 -38.48
C TYR A 181 12.43 17.98 -39.39
N GLY A 182 13.48 17.38 -38.83
CA GLY A 182 14.43 16.57 -39.60
C GLY A 182 13.85 15.21 -39.99
N SER A 183 14.47 14.56 -40.97
CA SER A 183 14.07 13.24 -41.47
C SER A 183 14.10 12.17 -40.36
N GLN A 184 13.10 11.28 -40.36
CA GLN A 184 13.03 10.15 -39.42
C GLN A 184 14.26 9.24 -39.56
N VAL A 185 14.77 8.76 -38.43
CA VAL A 185 15.93 7.87 -38.35
C VAL A 185 15.49 6.52 -37.80
N GLY A 186 15.79 5.44 -38.52
CA GLY A 186 15.53 4.08 -38.05
C GLY A 186 16.50 3.71 -36.94
N ILE A 187 15.97 3.32 -35.78
CA ILE A 187 16.77 2.95 -34.59
C ILE A 187 16.82 1.44 -34.35
N GLY A 188 16.44 0.59 -35.31
CA GLY A 188 16.53 -0.86 -35.15
C GLY A 188 15.80 -1.38 -33.91
N GLN A 189 16.49 -2.14 -33.05
CA GLN A 189 15.95 -2.73 -31.81
C GLN A 189 16.25 -1.91 -30.55
N GLN A 190 17.00 -0.81 -30.65
CA GLN A 190 17.32 0.02 -29.48
C GLN A 190 16.16 0.96 -29.14
N THR A 191 16.08 1.32 -27.87
CA THR A 191 15.13 2.33 -27.37
C THR A 191 15.56 3.74 -27.79
N ALA A 192 14.61 4.68 -27.82
CA ALA A 192 14.95 6.09 -28.06
C ALA A 192 15.95 6.63 -27.02
N LEU A 193 15.84 6.22 -25.76
CA LEU A 193 16.80 6.58 -24.72
C LEU A 193 18.21 6.10 -25.08
N GLN A 194 18.38 4.83 -25.45
CA GLN A 194 19.69 4.29 -25.85
C GLN A 194 20.30 5.08 -27.01
N TRP A 195 19.50 5.43 -28.01
CA TRP A 195 19.95 6.27 -29.13
C TRP A 195 20.43 7.66 -28.66
N TRP A 196 19.71 8.30 -27.75
CA TRP A 196 20.11 9.59 -27.17
C TRP A 196 21.36 9.51 -26.27
N LEU A 197 21.68 8.33 -25.74
CA LEU A 197 22.89 8.11 -24.94
C LEU A 197 24.14 7.88 -25.82
N GLU A 198 24.00 7.66 -27.13
CA GLU A 198 25.13 7.53 -28.05
C GLU A 198 25.99 8.81 -28.07
N PRO A 199 27.34 8.71 -28.00
CA PRO A 199 28.22 9.88 -27.99
C PRO A 199 28.00 10.84 -29.17
N THR A 200 27.81 10.28 -30.37
CA THR A 200 27.55 11.04 -31.59
C THR A 200 26.28 11.89 -31.52
N GLN A 201 25.22 11.40 -30.84
CA GLN A 201 23.98 12.16 -30.70
C GLN A 201 24.10 13.25 -29.64
N ARG A 202 24.85 12.98 -28.56
CA ARG A 202 25.15 14.00 -27.55
C ARG A 202 26.01 15.14 -28.10
N GLU A 203 26.95 14.84 -28.99
CA GLU A 203 27.73 15.87 -29.71
C GLU A 203 26.85 16.64 -30.69
N ASN A 204 25.98 15.95 -31.43
CA ASN A 204 25.10 16.59 -32.41
C ASN A 204 23.99 17.43 -31.78
N PHE A 205 23.54 17.12 -30.57
CA PHE A 205 22.39 17.74 -29.90
C PHE A 205 22.64 17.87 -28.37
N PRO A 206 23.63 18.68 -27.96
CA PRO A 206 24.13 18.70 -26.60
C PRO A 206 23.12 19.22 -25.56
N LEU A 207 22.20 20.11 -25.96
CA LEU A 207 21.17 20.61 -25.06
C LEU A 207 19.90 19.76 -25.14
N LEU A 208 19.50 19.35 -26.35
CA LEU A 208 18.27 18.57 -26.56
C LEU A 208 18.36 17.15 -26.01
N CYS A 209 19.55 16.52 -26.03
CA CYS A 209 19.73 15.19 -25.46
C CYS A 209 19.39 15.13 -23.96
N ARG A 210 19.57 16.23 -23.22
CA ARG A 210 19.22 16.31 -21.79
C ARG A 210 17.72 16.24 -21.59
N MET A 211 16.96 17.03 -22.35
CA MET A 211 15.50 16.98 -22.34
C MET A 211 15.01 15.58 -22.72
N ALA A 212 15.61 14.96 -23.74
CA ALA A 212 15.25 13.62 -24.15
C ALA A 212 15.50 12.59 -23.04
N ILE A 213 16.66 12.62 -22.40
CA ILE A 213 16.99 11.72 -21.29
C ILE A 213 15.97 11.89 -20.16
N ASP A 214 15.69 13.14 -19.74
CA ASP A 214 14.73 13.40 -18.66
C ASP A 214 13.35 12.87 -19.01
N ILE A 215 12.85 13.14 -20.22
CA ILE A 215 11.53 12.70 -20.68
C ILE A 215 11.44 11.17 -20.77
N PHE A 216 12.43 10.49 -21.33
CA PHE A 216 12.42 9.03 -21.47
C PHE A 216 12.69 8.30 -20.15
N CYS A 217 13.22 8.98 -19.13
CA CYS A 217 13.34 8.45 -17.77
C CYS A 217 12.04 8.57 -16.95
N ILE A 218 11.03 9.29 -17.42
CA ILE A 218 9.72 9.36 -16.74
C ILE A 218 9.00 8.02 -16.91
N PRO A 219 8.67 7.30 -15.81
CA PRO A 219 7.88 6.08 -15.92
C PRO A 219 6.47 6.44 -16.44
N PRO A 220 5.98 5.79 -17.49
CA PRO A 220 4.71 6.16 -18.13
C PRO A 220 3.47 5.94 -17.26
N MET A 221 3.58 5.04 -16.28
CA MET A 221 2.52 4.73 -15.32
C MET A 221 3.13 4.42 -13.96
N SER A 222 2.37 4.65 -12.89
CA SER A 222 2.75 4.20 -11.54
C SER A 222 2.97 2.69 -11.50
N THR A 223 2.35 1.91 -12.39
CA THR A 223 2.42 0.45 -12.43
C THR A 223 3.84 -0.09 -12.58
N GLU A 224 4.76 0.61 -13.25
CA GLU A 224 6.15 0.15 -13.38
C GLU A 224 6.97 0.42 -12.13
N ALA A 225 6.85 1.63 -11.56
CA ALA A 225 7.38 1.93 -10.23
C ALA A 225 6.78 0.96 -9.20
N GLU A 226 5.45 0.80 -9.18
CA GLU A 226 4.71 -0.17 -8.39
C GLU A 226 5.12 -1.61 -8.70
N ARG A 227 5.56 -1.97 -9.91
CA ARG A 227 6.08 -3.31 -10.27
C ARG A 227 7.49 -3.52 -9.75
N ILE A 228 8.35 -2.50 -9.78
CA ILE A 228 9.69 -2.53 -9.18
C ILE A 228 9.56 -2.65 -7.66
N PHE A 229 8.73 -1.79 -7.06
CA PHE A 229 8.32 -1.89 -5.66
C PHE A 229 7.57 -3.19 -5.40
N SER A 230 6.79 -3.72 -6.35
CA SER A 230 6.09 -5.01 -6.22
C SER A 230 6.98 -6.22 -6.48
N GLY A 231 8.11 -6.07 -7.14
CA GLY A 231 9.14 -7.09 -7.34
C GLY A 231 9.91 -7.30 -6.04
N ALA A 232 10.27 -6.19 -5.39
CA ALA A 232 10.72 -6.20 -4.00
C ALA A 232 9.62 -6.72 -3.04
N ARG A 233 8.35 -6.37 -3.28
CA ARG A 233 7.17 -6.94 -2.60
C ARG A 233 6.96 -8.42 -2.89
N ARG A 234 7.35 -9.01 -4.03
CA ARG A 234 7.11 -10.45 -4.30
C ARG A 234 7.97 -11.39 -3.44
N GLN A 235 9.01 -10.88 -2.79
CA GLN A 235 9.74 -11.60 -1.74
C GLN A 235 9.03 -11.57 -0.37
N VAL A 236 7.99 -10.75 -0.21
CA VAL A 236 7.08 -10.67 0.95
C VAL A 236 5.64 -10.83 0.46
N ARG A 237 5.12 -12.07 0.53
CA ARG A 237 3.82 -12.50 -0.05
C ARG A 237 2.73 -11.40 -0.12
N TRP A 238 2.00 -11.41 -1.23
CA TRP A 238 0.98 -10.45 -1.70
C TRP A 238 -0.22 -10.14 -0.75
N ASP A 239 -0.24 -10.63 0.49
CA ASP A 239 -1.45 -10.79 1.31
C ASP A 239 -1.76 -9.64 2.29
N ARG A 240 -1.19 -8.45 2.16
CA ARG A 240 -1.57 -7.29 3.01
C ARG A 240 -1.85 -6.00 2.24
N SER A 241 -3.10 -5.85 1.77
CA SER A 241 -3.64 -4.63 1.14
C SER A 241 -4.14 -3.61 2.18
N SER A 242 -3.20 -3.15 3.01
CA SER A 242 -3.27 -1.86 3.72
C SER A 242 -1.84 -1.48 4.07
N MET A 243 -1.11 -0.86 3.13
CA MET A 243 0.22 -0.31 3.38
C MET A 243 0.08 0.86 4.35
N SER A 244 0.27 0.61 5.65
CA SER A 244 0.56 1.68 6.62
C SER A 244 2.05 2.03 6.51
N ALA A 245 2.44 3.25 6.91
CA ALA A 245 3.85 3.69 7.00
C ALA A 245 4.75 2.63 7.68
N LYS A 246 4.18 1.87 8.62
CA LYS A 246 4.75 0.68 9.26
C LYS A 246 5.33 -0.38 8.31
N MET A 247 4.67 -0.69 7.19
CA MET A 247 5.16 -1.72 6.25
C MET A 247 6.26 -1.16 5.33
N LEU A 248 6.23 0.14 5.04
CA LEU A 248 7.29 0.84 4.30
C LEU A 248 8.57 0.92 5.14
N GLU A 249 8.48 1.33 6.41
CA GLU A 249 9.63 1.30 7.33
C GLU A 249 10.14 -0.12 7.56
N ALA A 250 9.22 -1.09 7.64
CA ALA A 250 9.55 -2.50 7.83
C ALA A 250 10.12 -3.23 6.64
N SER A 251 10.14 -2.62 5.46
CA SER A 251 10.86 -3.12 4.29
C SER A 251 11.85 -2.10 3.76
N LEU A 252 12.06 -0.97 4.43
CA LEU A 252 12.83 0.16 3.90
C LEU A 252 14.25 -0.25 3.49
N PRO A 253 15.02 -1.01 4.31
CA PRO A 253 16.31 -1.52 3.89
C PRO A 253 16.21 -2.34 2.60
N ARG A 254 15.34 -3.35 2.55
CA ARG A 254 15.21 -4.20 1.36
C ARG A 254 14.71 -3.45 0.13
N THR A 255 13.78 -2.53 0.32
CA THR A 255 13.18 -1.71 -0.74
C THR A 255 14.22 -0.77 -1.34
N LEU A 256 15.02 -0.13 -0.49
CA LEU A 256 16.07 0.79 -0.92
C LEU A 256 17.17 0.06 -1.70
N HIS A 257 17.61 -1.10 -1.21
CA HIS A 257 18.58 -1.95 -1.92
C HIS A 257 18.01 -2.43 -3.28
N ALA A 258 16.79 -2.96 -3.31
CA ALA A 258 16.17 -3.46 -4.54
C ALA A 258 15.94 -2.34 -5.57
N ALA A 259 15.51 -1.15 -5.13
CA ALA A 259 15.33 0.00 -6.00
C ALA A 259 16.66 0.45 -6.62
N ASN A 260 17.74 0.51 -5.82
CA ASN A 260 19.06 0.85 -6.32
C ASN A 260 19.56 -0.14 -7.39
N GLU A 261 19.47 -1.45 -7.13
CA GLU A 261 19.91 -2.48 -8.07
C GLU A 261 19.13 -2.45 -9.39
N GLN A 262 17.81 -2.26 -9.31
CA GLN A 262 16.98 -2.16 -10.51
C GLN A 262 17.29 -0.91 -11.32
N LEU A 263 17.41 0.25 -10.68
CA LEU A 263 17.71 1.50 -11.40
C LEU A 263 19.12 1.48 -12.02
N ARG A 264 20.12 0.91 -11.34
CA ARG A 264 21.45 0.69 -11.93
C ARG A 264 21.38 -0.15 -13.20
N ARG A 265 20.61 -1.25 -13.15
CA ARG A 265 20.42 -2.14 -14.29
C ARG A 265 19.68 -1.45 -15.44
N LEU A 266 18.58 -0.76 -15.16
CA LEU A 266 17.76 -0.08 -16.17
C LEU A 266 18.51 1.09 -16.81
N CYS A 267 19.27 1.86 -16.03
CA CYS A 267 20.06 2.99 -16.54
C CYS A 267 21.41 2.57 -17.13
N GLY A 268 21.79 1.29 -17.08
CA GLY A 268 23.11 0.83 -17.51
C GLY A 268 24.28 1.52 -16.79
N SER A 269 24.05 2.00 -15.56
CA SER A 269 24.94 2.89 -14.82
C SER A 269 25.31 2.27 -13.48
N GLN A 270 26.60 2.32 -13.13
CA GLN A 270 27.10 1.86 -11.84
C GLN A 270 26.90 2.90 -10.72
N ARG A 271 26.40 4.10 -11.04
CA ARG A 271 26.09 5.14 -10.05
C ARG A 271 24.94 4.68 -9.15
N ASP A 272 24.89 5.16 -7.91
CA ASP A 272 23.75 4.88 -7.03
C ASP A 272 22.44 5.29 -7.71
N PHE A 273 21.43 4.43 -7.64
CA PHE A 273 20.13 4.58 -8.30
C PHE A 273 20.23 4.90 -9.80
N GLY A 274 21.28 4.43 -10.48
CA GLY A 274 21.51 4.72 -11.90
C GLY A 274 21.90 6.18 -12.20
N GLY A 275 22.13 7.01 -11.16
CA GLY A 275 22.35 8.45 -11.28
C GLY A 275 21.07 9.29 -11.11
N ILE A 276 19.92 8.66 -10.82
CA ILE A 276 18.64 9.33 -10.64
C ILE A 276 18.57 9.95 -9.22
N PRO A 277 18.19 11.23 -9.08
CA PRO A 277 17.90 11.82 -7.78
C PRO A 277 16.72 11.12 -7.10
N ILE A 278 16.91 10.69 -5.84
CA ILE A 278 15.88 10.02 -5.04
C ILE A 278 15.44 10.90 -3.87
N ILE A 279 14.12 10.99 -3.67
CA ILE A 279 13.52 11.56 -2.46
C ILE A 279 12.86 10.41 -1.70
N LEU A 280 13.22 10.24 -0.42
CA LEU A 280 12.64 9.23 0.45
C LEU A 280 11.68 9.87 1.44
N PHE A 281 10.43 9.41 1.44
CA PHE A 281 9.47 9.70 2.49
C PHE A 281 9.51 8.58 3.51
N CYS A 282 9.86 8.90 4.76
CA CYS A 282 9.87 7.97 5.88
C CYS A 282 8.82 8.38 6.90
N GLY A 283 8.28 7.40 7.63
CA GLY A 283 7.40 7.69 8.77
C GLY A 283 8.20 8.05 10.02
N ASP A 284 7.53 8.01 11.16
CA ASP A 284 8.11 8.34 12.46
C ASP A 284 8.86 7.13 13.04
N PHE A 285 10.18 7.23 13.19
CA PHE A 285 11.03 6.16 13.73
C PHE A 285 10.76 5.83 15.21
N HIS A 286 9.99 6.67 15.92
CA HIS A 286 9.42 6.37 17.25
C HIS A 286 8.17 5.48 17.20
N GLN A 287 7.80 4.95 16.02
CA GLN A 287 6.77 3.93 15.92
C GLN A 287 7.36 2.51 16.09
N PHE A 288 6.49 1.50 16.14
CA PHE A 288 6.92 0.11 16.30
C PHE A 288 7.93 -0.31 15.22
N ARG A 289 8.98 -1.00 15.67
CA ARG A 289 9.97 -1.58 14.79
C ARG A 289 9.34 -2.56 13.78
N PRO A 290 10.02 -2.78 12.65
CA PRO A 290 9.69 -3.84 11.72
C PRO A 290 9.60 -5.20 12.42
N VAL A 291 8.52 -5.97 12.18
CA VAL A 291 8.25 -7.23 12.90
C VAL A 291 9.28 -8.33 12.55
N GLN A 292 10.13 -8.14 11.53
CA GLN A 292 11.14 -9.11 11.06
C GLN A 292 12.39 -8.45 10.44
N GLU A 293 12.55 -7.14 10.55
CA GLU A 293 13.70 -6.40 10.00
C GLU A 293 14.36 -5.53 11.07
N ARG A 294 15.56 -5.05 10.78
CA ARG A 294 16.28 -4.10 11.64
C ARG A 294 15.99 -2.68 11.14
N SER A 295 16.06 -1.70 12.04
CA SER A 295 15.91 -0.28 11.66
C SER A 295 17.00 0.13 10.67
N ILE A 296 16.63 0.83 9.59
CA ILE A 296 17.61 1.37 8.63
C ILE A 296 18.57 2.39 9.27
N LEU A 297 18.18 2.98 10.40
CA LEU A 297 19.02 3.94 11.13
C LEU A 297 20.29 3.29 11.70
N LEU A 298 20.27 1.98 11.88
CA LEU A 298 21.34 1.22 12.52
C LEU A 298 21.95 0.20 11.55
N PRO A 299 23.27 -0.05 11.65
CA PRO A 299 23.90 -1.14 10.90
C PRO A 299 23.40 -2.50 11.41
N SER A 300 23.52 -3.55 10.59
CA SER A 300 23.01 -4.87 10.96
C SER A 300 23.64 -5.41 12.25
N ALA A 301 24.83 -4.95 12.66
CA ALA A 301 25.52 -5.41 13.86
C ALA A 301 25.10 -4.70 15.17
N ALA A 302 24.38 -3.57 15.12
CA ALA A 302 24.21 -2.69 16.29
C ALA A 302 23.16 -3.14 17.33
N ILE A 303 22.34 -4.17 17.05
CA ILE A 303 21.28 -4.59 17.98
C ILE A 303 21.43 -6.09 18.31
N SER A 304 21.58 -6.41 19.59
CA SER A 304 21.67 -7.78 20.14
C SER A 304 20.34 -8.37 20.62
N TRP A 305 19.24 -7.61 20.58
CA TRP A 305 18.02 -7.89 21.34
C TRP A 305 17.15 -9.07 20.89
N ASP A 306 17.36 -9.64 19.69
CA ASP A 306 16.63 -10.83 19.24
C ASP A 306 17.59 -11.97 18.89
N VAL A 307 18.01 -12.68 19.94
CA VAL A 307 18.71 -13.97 19.83
C VAL A 307 17.79 -15.06 19.22
N GLY A 308 16.47 -14.82 19.18
CA GLY A 308 15.46 -15.83 18.84
C GLY A 308 15.04 -15.92 17.36
N ASN A 309 15.35 -14.94 16.51
CA ASN A 309 15.00 -14.98 15.08
C ASN A 309 16.26 -14.85 14.24
N SER A 310 16.58 -15.88 13.45
CA SER A 310 17.76 -15.88 12.58
C SER A 310 17.60 -14.84 11.47
N PHE A 311 18.15 -13.64 11.70
CA PHE A 311 18.39 -12.65 10.66
C PHE A 311 19.39 -13.27 9.67
N LYS A 312 18.90 -13.76 8.52
CA LYS A 312 19.66 -14.59 7.58
C LYS A 312 20.84 -13.82 6.99
N ALA A 313 21.89 -14.52 6.55
CA ALA A 313 23.08 -13.89 5.97
C ALA A 313 22.75 -12.97 4.79
N GLU A 314 21.85 -13.42 3.89
CA GLU A 314 21.37 -12.62 2.77
C GLU A 314 20.65 -11.34 3.23
N GLN A 315 19.79 -11.44 4.26
CA GLN A 315 19.07 -10.29 4.82
C GLN A 315 20.03 -9.29 5.47
N ARG A 316 21.14 -9.76 6.07
CA ARG A 316 22.21 -8.89 6.60
C ARG A 316 22.89 -8.13 5.48
N HIS A 317 23.30 -8.83 4.43
CA HIS A 317 23.98 -8.22 3.30
C HIS A 317 23.15 -7.11 2.65
N GLN A 318 21.88 -7.42 2.34
CA GLN A 318 20.95 -6.44 1.76
C GLN A 318 20.73 -5.24 2.70
N HIS A 319 20.57 -5.48 4.01
CA HIS A 319 20.43 -4.43 5.00
C HIS A 319 21.65 -3.51 5.04
N ASP A 320 22.86 -4.06 5.06
CA ASP A 320 24.08 -3.27 5.18
C ASP A 320 24.36 -2.44 3.92
N GLN A 321 24.07 -2.99 2.74
CA GLN A 321 24.12 -2.22 1.50
C GLN A 321 23.09 -1.09 1.50
N ALA A 322 21.85 -1.36 1.91
CA ALA A 322 20.82 -0.34 2.03
C ALA A 322 21.19 0.73 3.04
N HIS A 323 21.76 0.36 4.19
CA HIS A 323 22.21 1.29 5.21
C HIS A 323 23.38 2.15 4.70
N ALA A 324 24.25 1.61 3.85
CA ALA A 324 25.29 2.39 3.18
C ALA A 324 24.69 3.42 2.21
N LEU A 325 23.65 3.05 1.43
CA LEU A 325 22.91 3.97 0.57
C LEU A 325 22.19 5.05 1.38
N TRP A 326 21.50 4.66 2.47
CA TRP A 326 20.81 5.56 3.38
C TRP A 326 21.73 6.67 3.91
N LYS A 327 22.97 6.32 4.27
CA LYS A 327 23.96 7.30 4.78
C LYS A 327 24.39 8.35 3.74
N LYS A 328 24.16 8.10 2.45
CA LYS A 328 24.46 9.04 1.35
C LYS A 328 23.38 10.13 1.19
N PHE A 329 22.20 9.98 1.80
CA PHE A 329 21.20 11.04 1.83
C PHE A 329 21.68 12.14 2.80
N THR A 330 21.93 13.33 2.26
CA THR A 330 22.45 14.49 3.01
C THR A 330 21.37 15.49 3.34
N THR A 331 20.39 15.68 2.46
CA THR A 331 19.26 16.58 2.69
C THR A 331 18.18 15.85 3.49
N VAL A 332 18.02 16.25 4.75
CA VAL A 332 16.96 15.76 5.63
C VAL A 332 15.93 16.87 5.85
N VAL A 333 14.65 16.54 5.71
CA VAL A 333 13.53 17.41 6.08
C VAL A 333 12.77 16.69 7.18
N MET A 334 12.62 17.35 8.33
CA MET A 334 11.91 16.78 9.47
C MET A 334 10.71 17.66 9.82
N LEU A 335 9.61 16.99 10.16
CA LEU A 335 8.43 17.61 10.75
C LEU A 335 8.53 17.40 12.26
N ASP A 336 8.69 18.46 13.02
CA ASP A 336 8.91 18.43 14.48
C ASP A 336 7.66 18.77 15.30
N GLU A 337 6.65 19.40 14.68
CA GLU A 337 5.39 19.73 15.34
C GLU A 337 4.42 18.54 15.41
N GLN A 338 4.10 18.10 16.63
CA GLN A 338 3.05 17.11 16.86
C GLN A 338 1.67 17.78 16.78
N MET A 339 1.08 17.77 15.59
CA MET A 339 -0.21 18.40 15.32
C MET A 339 -1.40 17.68 15.96
N ARG A 340 -1.30 16.37 16.24
CA ARG A 340 -2.46 15.60 16.74
C ARG A 340 -2.89 16.02 18.15
N ALA A 341 -1.93 16.36 19.01
CA ALA A 341 -2.16 16.79 20.40
C ALA A 341 -2.01 18.32 20.56
N ALA A 342 -2.04 19.08 19.46
CA ALA A 342 -1.81 20.53 19.50
C ALA A 342 -2.83 21.29 20.38
N GLY A 343 -4.04 20.75 20.54
CA GLY A 343 -5.08 21.31 21.41
C GLY A 343 -4.95 20.99 22.90
N ASP A 344 -3.96 20.18 23.30
CA ASP A 344 -3.75 19.76 24.70
C ASP A 344 -2.26 19.91 25.07
N PRO A 345 -1.85 21.04 25.67
CA PRO A 345 -0.47 21.30 26.05
C PRO A 345 0.10 20.30 27.05
N GLU A 346 -0.73 19.75 27.95
CA GLU A 346 -0.29 18.76 28.94
C GLU A 346 0.05 17.43 28.25
N LEU A 347 -0.81 16.97 27.34
CA LEU A 347 -0.55 15.78 26.53
C LEU A 347 0.67 15.98 25.63
N GLN A 348 0.77 17.13 24.95
CA GLN A 348 1.88 17.44 24.07
C GLN A 348 3.22 17.43 24.83
N ARG A 349 3.27 18.05 26.02
CA ARG A 349 4.45 18.02 26.90
C ARG A 349 4.81 16.60 27.30
N LEU A 350 3.82 15.80 27.71
CA LEU A 350 4.03 14.40 28.10
C LEU A 350 4.59 13.58 26.93
N LEU A 351 4.00 13.67 25.74
CA LEU A 351 4.47 12.94 24.55
C LEU A 351 5.90 13.35 24.14
N LYS A 352 6.24 14.64 24.23
CA LYS A 352 7.60 15.14 23.97
C LYS A 352 8.60 14.54 24.95
N ARG A 353 8.27 14.53 26.25
CA ARG A 353 9.13 13.91 27.28
C ARG A 353 9.26 12.42 27.11
N ILE A 354 8.21 11.74 26.64
CA ILE A 354 8.26 10.33 26.31
C ILE A 354 9.21 10.07 25.14
N ARG A 355 9.11 10.87 24.06
CA ARG A 355 9.97 10.78 22.88
C ARG A 355 11.45 10.98 23.23
N LEU A 356 11.74 11.90 24.14
CA LEU A 356 13.09 12.19 24.64
C LEU A 356 13.59 11.21 25.72
N GLY A 357 12.72 10.32 26.25
CA GLY A 357 13.09 9.39 27.31
C GLY A 357 13.41 10.05 28.66
N VAL A 358 12.84 11.23 28.94
CA VAL A 358 13.12 12.03 30.16
C VAL A 358 11.94 12.07 31.13
N GLN A 359 11.04 11.07 31.04
CA GLN A 359 9.88 10.96 31.92
C GLN A 359 10.31 10.75 33.38
N ASP A 360 9.59 11.38 34.32
CA ASP A 360 9.85 11.27 35.76
C ASP A 360 8.57 10.94 36.55
N ARG A 361 8.66 11.00 37.88
CA ARG A 361 7.55 10.70 38.79
C ARG A 361 6.35 11.65 38.57
N THR A 362 6.58 12.90 38.18
CA THR A 362 5.49 13.86 37.93
C THR A 362 4.63 13.44 36.74
N ASP A 363 5.25 12.88 35.70
CA ASP A 363 4.54 12.37 34.53
C ASP A 363 3.74 11.08 34.86
N LEU A 364 4.28 10.25 35.77
CA LEU A 364 3.58 9.07 36.29
C LEU A 364 2.34 9.45 37.10
N ASP A 365 2.49 10.44 37.98
CA ASP A 365 1.41 10.92 38.84
C ASP A 365 0.33 11.63 38.02
N LEU A 366 0.72 12.37 36.97
CA LEU A 366 -0.22 12.97 36.00
C LEU A 366 -1.10 11.90 35.35
N LEU A 367 -0.50 10.85 34.76
CA LEU A 367 -1.24 9.78 34.09
C LEU A 367 -2.18 9.04 35.07
N ASN A 368 -1.66 8.68 36.25
CA ASN A 368 -2.44 7.92 37.22
C ASN A 368 -3.56 8.76 37.88
N SER A 369 -3.37 10.06 38.08
CA SER A 369 -4.39 10.93 38.67
C SER A 369 -5.49 11.33 37.68
N ARG A 370 -5.13 11.60 36.42
CA ARG A 370 -6.07 12.06 35.39
C ARG A 370 -6.77 10.91 34.67
N CYS A 371 -6.04 9.86 34.31
CA CYS A 371 -6.54 8.83 33.38
C CYS A 371 -6.93 7.51 34.05
N TYR A 372 -6.54 7.27 35.31
CA TYR A 372 -6.85 6.03 36.05
C TYR A 372 -7.79 6.28 37.23
N ARG A 373 -8.74 5.37 37.44
CA ARG A 373 -9.57 5.29 38.66
C ARG A 373 -9.76 3.82 39.03
N GLU A 374 -9.48 3.48 40.28
CA GLU A 374 -9.61 2.12 40.77
C GLU A 374 -11.08 1.64 40.69
N GLY A 375 -11.30 0.41 40.24
CA GLY A 375 -12.63 -0.18 40.07
C GLY A 375 -13.50 0.42 38.96
N ARG A 376 -13.01 1.42 38.20
CA ARG A 376 -13.79 2.02 37.09
C ARG A 376 -13.94 1.05 35.93
N ARG A 377 -15.18 0.71 35.59
CA ARG A 377 -15.51 -0.08 34.38
C ARG A 377 -15.19 0.69 33.10
N ILE A 378 -14.95 -0.03 32.01
CA ILE A 378 -14.82 0.55 30.66
C ILE A 378 -16.22 0.98 30.22
N SER A 379 -16.38 2.26 29.88
CA SER A 379 -17.65 2.82 29.40
C SER A 379 -17.84 2.56 27.90
N TRP A 380 -18.08 1.30 27.54
CA TRP A 380 -18.33 0.85 26.17
C TRP A 380 -19.42 1.68 25.46
N GLU A 381 -20.39 2.18 26.22
CA GLU A 381 -21.49 3.04 25.78
C GLU A 381 -21.04 4.36 25.11
N THR A 382 -19.78 4.77 25.34
CA THR A 382 -19.22 6.00 24.80
C THR A 382 -18.55 5.86 23.43
N GLY A 383 -18.51 4.66 22.86
CA GLY A 383 -17.74 4.37 21.66
C GLY A 383 -16.22 4.31 21.89
N ILE A 384 -15.78 4.15 23.15
CA ILE A 384 -14.37 4.02 23.51
C ILE A 384 -13.74 2.80 22.83
N THR A 385 -12.54 2.98 22.26
CA THR A 385 -11.74 1.87 21.73
C THR A 385 -10.71 1.45 22.76
N VAL A 386 -10.57 0.14 23.03
CA VAL A 386 -9.50 -0.35 23.92
C VAL A 386 -8.27 -0.74 23.09
N VAL A 387 -7.08 -0.38 23.56
CA VAL A 387 -5.81 -0.79 22.99
C VAL A 387 -5.05 -1.64 24.01
N THR A 388 -4.63 -2.83 23.59
CA THR A 388 -3.90 -3.78 24.43
C THR A 388 -2.72 -4.41 23.69
N PRO A 389 -1.60 -4.70 24.35
CA PRO A 389 -0.45 -5.37 23.74
C PRO A 389 -0.72 -6.87 23.43
N LEU A 390 -1.71 -7.49 24.08
CA LEU A 390 -1.92 -8.94 24.03
C LEU A 390 -3.16 -9.31 23.20
N ASN A 391 -2.98 -10.20 22.21
CA ASN A 391 -4.10 -10.73 21.42
C ASN A 391 -5.15 -11.43 22.30
N ARG A 392 -4.73 -12.15 23.35
CA ARG A 392 -5.66 -12.81 24.28
C ARG A 392 -6.55 -11.80 25.02
N ASN A 393 -5.96 -10.72 25.54
CA ASN A 393 -6.72 -9.66 26.19
C ASN A 393 -7.68 -9.00 25.21
N ARG A 394 -7.22 -8.75 23.98
CA ARG A 394 -8.06 -8.18 22.92
C ARG A 394 -9.30 -9.03 22.64
N TRP A 395 -9.18 -10.36 22.59
CA TRP A 395 -10.33 -11.26 22.43
C TRP A 395 -11.32 -11.12 23.59
N ASN A 396 -10.83 -11.19 24.83
CA ASN A 396 -11.67 -11.08 26.03
C ASN A 396 -12.41 -9.73 26.10
N LEU A 397 -11.69 -8.63 25.82
CA LEU A 397 -12.25 -7.28 25.80
C LEU A 397 -13.31 -7.12 24.70
N ASN A 398 -13.09 -7.71 23.52
CA ASN A 398 -14.09 -7.70 22.45
C ASN A 398 -15.33 -8.50 22.82
N MET A 399 -15.20 -9.63 23.52
CA MET A 399 -16.35 -10.39 24.04
C MET A 399 -17.14 -9.56 25.07
N GLU A 400 -16.46 -8.99 26.06
CA GLU A 400 -17.06 -8.11 27.07
C GLU A 400 -17.78 -6.89 26.43
N ALA A 401 -17.13 -6.26 25.46
CA ALA A 401 -17.69 -5.12 24.74
C ALA A 401 -18.93 -5.52 23.93
N THR A 402 -18.91 -6.70 23.29
CA THR A 402 -20.06 -7.19 22.51
C THR A 402 -21.27 -7.48 23.40
N LEU A 403 -21.05 -8.04 24.60
CA LEU A 403 -22.10 -8.22 25.61
C LEU A 403 -22.66 -6.87 26.07
N SER A 404 -21.79 -5.92 26.38
CA SER A 404 -22.20 -4.57 26.81
C SER A 404 -22.98 -3.85 25.70
N PHE A 405 -22.55 -3.99 24.46
CA PHE A 405 -23.20 -3.42 23.29
C PHE A 405 -24.59 -4.06 23.04
N GLN A 406 -24.73 -5.37 23.25
CA GLN A 406 -26.03 -6.05 23.18
C GLN A 406 -27.03 -5.47 24.20
N ILE A 407 -26.62 -5.32 25.45
CA ILE A 407 -27.46 -4.74 26.52
C ILE A 407 -27.89 -3.31 26.16
N GLN A 408 -26.97 -2.52 25.61
CA GLN A 408 -27.25 -1.14 25.19
C GLN A 408 -28.23 -1.05 24.02
N GLN A 409 -28.05 -1.87 22.99
CA GLN A 409 -28.90 -1.86 21.80
C GLN A 409 -30.24 -2.57 22.02
N ARG A 410 -30.39 -3.37 23.08
CA ARG A 410 -31.55 -4.23 23.33
C ARG A 410 -31.86 -5.15 22.14
N SER A 411 -30.79 -5.60 21.47
CA SER A 411 -30.86 -6.43 20.26
C SER A 411 -30.58 -7.89 20.59
N MET A 412 -31.04 -8.79 19.72
CA MET A 412 -30.66 -10.21 19.79
C MET A 412 -29.17 -10.37 19.48
N MET A 413 -28.45 -11.06 20.36
CA MET A 413 -27.09 -11.54 20.09
C MET A 413 -27.11 -12.94 19.51
N ARG A 414 -26.31 -13.16 18.46
CA ARG A 414 -26.09 -14.46 17.85
C ARG A 414 -24.62 -14.86 18.02
N ILE A 415 -24.38 -16.01 18.59
CA ILE A 415 -23.03 -16.56 18.78
C ILE A 415 -22.84 -17.67 17.76
N PHE A 416 -21.86 -17.52 16.89
CA PHE A 416 -21.50 -18.50 15.88
C PHE A 416 -20.23 -19.24 16.31
N ILE A 417 -20.33 -20.55 16.51
CA ILE A 417 -19.18 -21.40 16.79
C ILE A 417 -18.63 -21.88 15.45
N SER A 418 -17.35 -21.64 15.18
CA SER A 418 -16.73 -22.04 13.92
C SER A 418 -16.80 -23.56 13.72
N GLU A 419 -17.10 -24.01 12.51
CA GLU A 419 -17.04 -25.43 12.16
C GLU A 419 -15.58 -25.89 12.13
N ARG A 420 -15.32 -27.10 12.62
CA ARG A 420 -13.99 -27.70 12.68
C ARG A 420 -14.03 -29.12 12.12
N LYS A 421 -13.07 -29.46 11.27
CA LYS A 421 -12.86 -30.81 10.74
C LYS A 421 -11.43 -31.24 10.99
N TRP A 422 -11.25 -32.33 11.73
CA TRP A 422 -9.95 -32.95 11.95
C TRP A 422 -9.68 -33.97 10.85
N MET A 423 -8.46 -33.97 10.32
CA MET A 423 -8.14 -34.77 9.13
C MET A 423 -7.77 -36.22 9.46
N ASP A 424 -7.01 -36.44 10.54
CA ASP A 424 -6.39 -37.76 10.80
C ASP A 424 -7.08 -38.53 11.93
N SER A 425 -7.51 -37.87 13.00
CA SER A 425 -8.13 -38.53 14.16
C SER A 425 -9.07 -37.60 14.94
N LEU A 426 -9.91 -38.19 15.81
CA LEU A 426 -10.74 -37.41 16.74
C LEU A 426 -9.83 -36.66 17.74
N PRO A 427 -10.11 -35.38 18.02
CA PRO A 427 -9.31 -34.61 18.97
C PRO A 427 -9.50 -35.11 20.39
N SER A 428 -8.50 -34.88 21.24
CA SER A 428 -8.70 -34.94 22.69
C SER A 428 -9.62 -33.79 23.17
N GLU A 429 -10.20 -33.94 24.36
CA GLU A 429 -11.03 -32.88 24.97
C GLU A 429 -10.23 -31.59 25.18
N GLU A 430 -8.97 -31.71 25.58
CA GLU A 430 -8.04 -30.58 25.72
C GLU A 430 -7.80 -29.91 24.37
N GLU A 431 -7.50 -30.67 23.32
CA GLU A 431 -7.26 -30.14 21.98
C GLU A 431 -8.51 -29.41 21.44
N ALA A 432 -9.69 -30.02 21.57
CA ALA A 432 -10.94 -29.41 21.16
C ALA A 432 -11.24 -28.10 21.91
N THR A 433 -11.01 -28.08 23.22
CA THR A 433 -11.22 -26.91 24.09
C THR A 433 -10.23 -25.79 23.79
N MET A 434 -8.95 -26.12 23.63
CA MET A 434 -7.91 -25.17 23.25
C MET A 434 -8.17 -24.58 21.85
N MET A 435 -8.62 -25.41 20.91
CA MET A 435 -8.93 -24.96 19.56
C MET A 435 -10.16 -24.04 19.54
N LEU A 436 -11.17 -24.29 20.36
CA LEU A 436 -12.32 -23.39 20.53
C LEU A 436 -11.92 -22.04 21.13
N ASN A 437 -11.05 -22.05 22.15
CA ASN A 437 -10.57 -20.84 22.82
C ASN A 437 -9.51 -20.07 22.02
N GLN A 438 -8.96 -20.69 20.98
CA GLN A 438 -8.05 -20.02 20.06
C GLN A 438 -8.84 -19.01 19.21
N GLY A 439 -8.67 -17.72 19.50
CA GLY A 439 -9.15 -16.65 18.65
C GLY A 439 -8.36 -16.55 17.33
N GLU A 440 -8.58 -15.44 16.63
CA GLU A 440 -7.97 -15.17 15.34
C GLU A 440 -6.62 -14.45 15.45
N ASP A 441 -5.72 -14.75 14.52
CA ASP A 441 -4.41 -14.14 14.37
C ASP A 441 -4.05 -13.99 12.88
N SER A 442 -2.81 -13.59 12.58
CA SER A 442 -2.38 -13.39 11.20
C SER A 442 -2.29 -14.66 10.36
N THR A 443 -2.20 -15.83 10.99
CA THR A 443 -2.15 -17.14 10.32
C THR A 443 -3.52 -17.82 10.27
N VAL A 444 -4.37 -17.55 11.26
CA VAL A 444 -5.72 -18.09 11.38
C VAL A 444 -6.70 -16.91 11.45
N PRO A 445 -7.23 -16.42 10.31
CA PRO A 445 -8.07 -15.22 10.28
C PRO A 445 -9.51 -15.44 10.78
N VAL A 446 -9.91 -16.70 10.95
CA VAL A 446 -11.24 -17.13 11.41
C VAL A 446 -11.21 -17.38 12.92
N PRO A 447 -11.98 -16.62 13.72
CA PRO A 447 -12.05 -16.85 15.17
C PRO A 447 -12.78 -18.15 15.48
N GLY A 448 -12.47 -18.78 16.63
CA GLY A 448 -13.18 -19.98 17.08
C GLY A 448 -14.64 -19.72 17.46
N VAL A 449 -14.93 -18.51 17.94
CA VAL A 449 -16.26 -18.02 18.31
C VAL A 449 -16.43 -16.60 17.77
N PHE A 450 -17.55 -16.33 17.11
CA PHE A 450 -17.93 -15.00 16.62
C PHE A 450 -19.27 -14.58 17.23
N MET A 451 -19.26 -13.55 18.07
CA MET A 451 -20.46 -12.96 18.67
C MET A 451 -20.92 -11.81 17.79
N PHE A 452 -22.17 -11.87 17.32
CA PHE A 452 -22.78 -10.89 16.45
C PHE A 452 -23.93 -10.16 17.14
N VAL A 453 -23.91 -8.83 17.05
CA VAL A 453 -25.00 -7.93 17.42
C VAL A 453 -25.15 -6.92 16.27
N PRO A 454 -26.36 -6.70 15.73
CA PRO A 454 -26.59 -5.68 14.71
C PRO A 454 -26.07 -4.31 15.13
N GLY A 455 -25.33 -3.65 14.24
CA GLY A 455 -24.70 -2.34 14.47
C GLY A 455 -23.31 -2.39 15.09
N MET A 456 -22.78 -3.57 15.46
CA MET A 456 -21.45 -3.63 16.10
C MET A 456 -20.32 -3.32 15.11
N PRO A 457 -19.22 -2.67 15.57
CA PRO A 457 -18.02 -2.49 14.76
C PRO A 457 -17.29 -3.82 14.58
N VAL A 458 -16.90 -4.11 13.34
CA VAL A 458 -16.11 -5.29 12.98
C VAL A 458 -14.90 -4.93 12.14
N VAL A 459 -13.86 -5.75 12.22
CA VAL A 459 -12.68 -5.65 11.38
C VAL A 459 -12.52 -6.94 10.57
N VAL A 460 -12.28 -6.79 9.27
CA VAL A 460 -11.98 -7.91 8.38
C VAL A 460 -10.53 -8.36 8.60
N ASN A 461 -10.30 -9.67 8.70
CA ASN A 461 -8.99 -10.25 9.03
C ASN A 461 -8.29 -10.89 7.82
N HIS A 462 -8.96 -10.95 6.67
CA HIS A 462 -8.43 -11.56 5.45
C HIS A 462 -8.82 -10.76 4.21
N ASN A 463 -7.96 -10.76 3.17
CA ASN A 463 -8.31 -10.13 1.90
C ASN A 463 -9.17 -11.08 1.09
N THR A 464 -10.47 -10.81 0.99
CA THR A 464 -11.39 -11.62 0.18
C THR A 464 -11.55 -11.02 -1.20
N HIS A 465 -11.95 -9.74 -1.27
CA HIS A 465 -12.18 -9.01 -2.51
C HIS A 465 -11.65 -7.58 -2.42
N GLN A 466 -10.39 -7.40 -2.81
CA GLN A 466 -9.70 -6.12 -2.67
C GLN A 466 -10.34 -5.00 -3.50
N GLY A 467 -10.82 -5.32 -4.71
CA GLY A 467 -11.55 -4.37 -5.57
C GLY A 467 -12.84 -3.85 -4.93
N LEU A 468 -13.48 -4.69 -4.11
CA LEU A 468 -14.68 -4.35 -3.35
C LEU A 468 -14.38 -3.88 -1.92
N LYS A 469 -13.11 -3.56 -1.63
CA LYS A 469 -12.63 -3.06 -0.33
C LYS A 469 -12.71 -4.04 0.84
N LEU A 470 -13.05 -5.31 0.63
CA LEU A 470 -12.93 -6.38 1.64
C LEU A 470 -11.47 -6.79 1.83
N VAL A 471 -10.74 -5.98 2.61
CA VAL A 471 -9.31 -6.14 2.88
C VAL A 471 -9.03 -6.28 4.37
N ASN A 472 -7.96 -6.98 4.69
CA ASN A 472 -7.47 -7.19 6.05
C ASN A 472 -7.17 -5.84 6.74
N GLY A 473 -7.78 -5.62 7.90
CA GLY A 473 -7.69 -4.39 8.68
C GLY A 473 -8.78 -3.37 8.39
N ALA A 474 -9.58 -3.54 7.33
CA ALA A 474 -10.69 -2.65 7.05
C ALA A 474 -11.80 -2.79 8.10
N SER A 475 -12.29 -1.64 8.58
CA SER A 475 -13.32 -1.55 9.63
C SER A 475 -14.68 -1.28 9.02
N TYR A 476 -15.70 -1.98 9.52
CA TYR A 476 -17.09 -1.93 9.06
C TYR A 476 -18.05 -1.88 10.23
N THR A 477 -19.29 -1.47 9.95
CA THR A 477 -20.44 -1.73 10.81
C THR A 477 -21.13 -2.99 10.32
N ALA A 478 -21.31 -3.97 11.18
CA ALA A 478 -22.03 -5.19 10.84
C ALA A 478 -23.53 -4.98 11.00
N LEU A 479 -24.29 -5.04 9.89
CA LEU A 479 -25.70 -4.70 9.89
C LEU A 479 -26.59 -5.92 10.15
N ASP A 480 -26.33 -7.02 9.43
CA ASP A 480 -27.14 -8.23 9.52
C ASP A 480 -26.32 -9.48 9.17
N VAL A 481 -26.87 -10.65 9.47
CA VAL A 481 -26.31 -11.97 9.13
C VAL A 481 -27.31 -12.78 8.32
N ILE A 482 -26.82 -13.38 7.23
CA ILE A 482 -27.59 -14.34 6.44
C ILE A 482 -27.37 -15.70 7.09
N LEU A 483 -28.42 -16.25 7.71
CA LEU A 483 -28.33 -17.55 8.37
C LEU A 483 -28.25 -18.67 7.34
N ASP A 484 -27.46 -19.71 7.66
CA ASP A 484 -27.51 -20.97 6.92
C ASP A 484 -28.85 -21.68 7.24
N LYS A 485 -29.41 -22.40 6.27
CA LYS A 485 -30.68 -23.13 6.45
C LYS A 485 -30.51 -24.37 7.33
N ALA A 486 -29.27 -24.82 7.55
CA ALA A 486 -28.90 -25.93 8.42
C ALA A 486 -27.62 -25.59 9.19
N PRO A 487 -27.43 -26.00 10.47
CA PRO A 487 -28.40 -26.40 11.50
C PRO A 487 -29.10 -25.21 12.17
N PRO A 488 -30.26 -25.40 12.85
CA PRO A 488 -30.98 -24.31 13.49
C PRO A 488 -30.22 -23.71 14.68
N GLY A 489 -30.42 -22.40 14.90
CA GLY A 489 -29.92 -21.72 16.08
C GLY A 489 -30.62 -22.20 17.35
N HIS A 490 -29.85 -22.40 18.41
CA HIS A 490 -30.32 -22.83 19.73
C HIS A 490 -30.47 -21.61 20.63
N ARG A 491 -31.69 -21.34 21.09
CA ARG A 491 -31.96 -20.21 21.99
C ARG A 491 -31.50 -20.54 23.41
N ILE A 492 -30.64 -19.70 23.99
CA ILE A 492 -30.13 -19.86 25.36
C ILE A 492 -30.88 -18.94 26.33
N SER A 493 -31.26 -17.74 25.89
CA SER A 493 -32.01 -16.76 26.67
C SER A 493 -33.01 -16.01 25.79
N ALA A 494 -33.75 -15.06 26.38
CA ALA A 494 -34.67 -14.20 25.63
C ALA A 494 -33.97 -13.43 24.48
N ASP A 495 -32.70 -13.08 24.67
CA ASP A 495 -31.91 -12.20 23.83
C ASP A 495 -30.65 -12.85 23.23
N THR A 496 -30.37 -14.13 23.51
CA THR A 496 -29.16 -14.82 23.03
C THR A 496 -29.46 -16.14 22.34
N MET A 497 -28.82 -16.36 21.19
CA MET A 497 -28.91 -17.58 20.39
C MET A 497 -27.52 -18.08 19.97
N VAL A 498 -27.28 -19.39 20.07
CA VAL A 498 -26.03 -20.03 19.64
C VAL A 498 -26.26 -20.83 18.36
N HIS A 499 -25.31 -20.76 17.43
CA HIS A 499 -25.30 -21.46 16.16
C HIS A 499 -24.04 -22.34 16.09
N PHE A 500 -24.22 -23.61 15.76
CA PHE A 500 -23.13 -24.57 15.57
C PHE A 500 -22.72 -24.62 14.10
N GLY A 501 -21.89 -23.65 13.72
CA GLY A 501 -21.51 -23.39 12.34
C GLY A 501 -21.53 -21.89 12.05
N PRO A 502 -20.85 -21.44 10.98
CA PRO A 502 -20.90 -20.05 10.58
C PRO A 502 -22.23 -19.68 9.89
N PRO A 503 -22.61 -18.40 9.85
CA PRO A 503 -23.70 -17.95 9.00
C PRO A 503 -23.31 -18.11 7.52
N ALA A 504 -24.28 -18.09 6.60
CA ALA A 504 -24.02 -18.06 5.17
C ALA A 504 -23.26 -16.78 4.74
N GLY A 505 -23.44 -15.68 5.47
CA GLY A 505 -22.66 -14.46 5.29
C GLY A 505 -23.04 -13.36 6.28
N ILE A 506 -22.27 -12.27 6.26
CA ILE A 506 -22.52 -11.07 7.06
C ILE A 506 -22.56 -9.84 6.16
N ILE A 507 -23.57 -8.99 6.37
CA ILE A 507 -23.77 -7.74 5.65
C ILE A 507 -23.03 -6.62 6.39
N LEU A 508 -22.13 -5.96 5.68
CA LEU A 508 -21.24 -4.94 6.20
C LEU A 508 -21.49 -3.60 5.52
N ALA A 509 -21.36 -2.50 6.27
CA ALA A 509 -21.42 -1.15 5.74
C ALA A 509 -20.23 -0.31 6.23
N SER A 510 -19.75 0.60 5.40
CA SER A 510 -18.71 1.57 5.74
C SER A 510 -18.81 2.80 4.84
N LYS A 511 -18.03 3.84 5.12
CA LYS A 511 -17.88 4.99 4.20
C LYS A 511 -17.33 4.56 2.83
N ALA A 512 -16.54 3.49 2.78
CA ALA A 512 -15.90 3.01 1.55
C ALA A 512 -16.85 2.19 0.66
N THR A 513 -17.97 1.71 1.19
CA THR A 513 -19.02 1.00 0.44
C THR A 513 -20.10 1.95 -0.06
N LYS A 514 -19.96 3.26 0.19
CA LYS A 514 -20.90 4.27 -0.29
C LYS A 514 -20.99 4.22 -1.82
N ASN A 515 -22.21 4.22 -2.34
CA ASN A 515 -22.58 4.03 -3.74
C ASN A 515 -22.50 2.58 -4.25
N PHE A 516 -22.29 1.59 -3.39
CA PHE A 516 -22.46 0.19 -3.80
C PHE A 516 -23.94 -0.13 -3.90
N HIS A 517 -24.34 -0.76 -5.01
CA HIS A 517 -25.71 -1.18 -5.24
C HIS A 517 -25.71 -2.55 -5.90
N PHE A 518 -25.92 -3.59 -5.08
CA PHE A 518 -26.04 -4.97 -5.54
C PHE A 518 -27.52 -5.37 -5.53
N VAL A 519 -27.96 -6.05 -6.58
CA VAL A 519 -29.34 -6.55 -6.67
C VAL A 519 -29.61 -7.50 -5.51
N GLY A 520 -30.72 -7.29 -4.79
CA GLY A 520 -31.12 -8.12 -3.65
C GLY A 520 -30.39 -7.80 -2.34
N MET A 521 -29.57 -6.75 -2.29
CA MET A 521 -28.91 -6.28 -1.06
C MET A 521 -29.28 -4.83 -0.74
N PRO A 522 -29.24 -4.42 0.54
CA PRO A 522 -29.39 -3.02 0.90
C PRO A 522 -28.30 -2.15 0.24
N PRO A 523 -28.61 -0.92 -0.18
CA PRO A 523 -27.63 -0.01 -0.75
C PRO A 523 -26.52 0.31 0.25
N ASP A 524 -25.34 0.68 -0.27
CA ASP A 524 -24.13 1.00 0.51
C ASP A 524 -23.57 -0.16 1.34
N THR A 525 -24.01 -1.40 1.07
CA THR A 525 -23.56 -2.59 1.79
C THR A 525 -22.72 -3.53 0.93
N ILE A 526 -22.02 -4.43 1.61
CA ILE A 526 -21.23 -5.50 1.00
C ILE A 526 -21.37 -6.79 1.81
N LEU A 527 -21.32 -7.93 1.11
CA LEU A 527 -21.41 -9.25 1.73
C LEU A 527 -20.01 -9.81 1.99
N LEU A 528 -19.76 -10.24 3.23
CA LEU A 528 -18.60 -11.07 3.57
C LEU A 528 -19.07 -12.50 3.84
N THR A 529 -18.53 -13.45 3.09
CA THR A 529 -18.84 -14.88 3.22
C THR A 529 -17.80 -15.62 4.09
N PRO A 530 -18.17 -16.76 4.71
CA PRO A 530 -17.23 -17.60 5.43
C PRO A 530 -16.13 -18.15 4.52
N MET A 531 -14.98 -18.46 5.13
CA MET A 531 -13.88 -19.18 4.48
C MET A 531 -13.42 -20.34 5.35
N SER A 532 -12.73 -21.30 4.73
CA SER A 532 -12.05 -22.39 5.43
C SER A 532 -10.54 -22.13 5.47
N VAL A 533 -9.90 -22.37 6.62
CA VAL A 533 -8.45 -22.27 6.81
C VAL A 533 -7.92 -23.54 7.46
N SER A 534 -6.80 -24.06 6.94
CA SER A 534 -6.09 -25.18 7.54
C SER A 534 -5.14 -24.68 8.64
N ILE A 535 -5.24 -25.28 9.83
CA ILE A 535 -4.41 -25.00 11.00
C ILE A 535 -3.52 -26.22 11.22
N GLN A 536 -2.29 -26.10 10.75
CA GLN A 536 -1.28 -27.14 10.86
C GLN A 536 -0.76 -27.27 12.29
N CYS A 537 -0.37 -28.47 12.70
CA CYS A 537 0.31 -28.71 13.98
C CYS A 537 1.59 -27.87 14.10
N GLN A 538 1.82 -27.30 15.28
CA GLN A 538 2.96 -26.42 15.53
C GLN A 538 3.68 -26.82 16.81
N ARG A 539 5.03 -26.84 16.78
CA ARG A 539 5.85 -27.12 17.97
C ARG A 539 5.54 -26.25 19.18
N LYS A 540 5.09 -25.01 18.96
CA LYS A 540 4.69 -24.07 20.03
C LYS A 540 3.31 -24.37 20.65
N ARG A 541 2.57 -25.34 20.11
CA ARG A 541 1.27 -25.83 20.59
C ARG A 541 1.40 -27.32 20.90
N PRO A 542 2.09 -27.68 22.00
CA PRO A 542 2.30 -29.09 22.34
C PRO A 542 0.98 -29.84 22.58
N TRP A 543 -0.10 -29.12 22.90
CA TRP A 543 -1.46 -29.64 23.04
C TRP A 543 -2.16 -29.95 21.71
N GLN A 544 -1.64 -29.51 20.57
CA GLN A 544 -2.22 -29.79 19.25
C GLN A 544 -1.54 -31.02 18.65
N GLN A 545 -2.30 -32.09 18.45
CA GLN A 545 -1.81 -33.35 17.92
C GLN A 545 -2.18 -33.53 16.45
N ASN A 546 -3.29 -32.94 16.03
CA ASN A 546 -3.87 -33.13 14.71
C ASN A 546 -4.00 -31.82 13.93
N ASP A 547 -3.88 -31.92 12.61
CA ASP A 547 -4.25 -30.83 11.72
C ASP A 547 -5.77 -30.63 11.73
N VAL A 548 -6.20 -29.38 11.75
CA VAL A 548 -7.62 -29.03 11.78
C VAL A 548 -7.96 -27.98 10.73
N SER A 549 -9.02 -28.23 9.97
CA SER A 549 -9.64 -27.22 9.11
C SER A 549 -10.71 -26.47 9.90
N ARG A 550 -10.66 -25.14 9.88
CA ARG A 550 -11.65 -24.26 10.54
C ARG A 550 -12.39 -23.46 9.49
N LYS A 551 -13.73 -23.52 9.51
CA LYS A 551 -14.60 -22.72 8.64
C LYS A 551 -15.36 -21.67 9.44
N GLY A 552 -15.31 -20.42 8.99
CA GLY A 552 -16.08 -19.34 9.58
C GLY A 552 -15.84 -17.97 8.95
N LEU A 553 -16.44 -16.93 9.51
CA LEU A 553 -16.30 -15.56 9.02
C LEU A 553 -14.87 -15.05 9.30
N PRO A 554 -14.16 -14.51 8.29
CA PRO A 554 -12.83 -13.94 8.49
C PRO A 554 -12.91 -12.50 9.00
N CYS A 555 -13.67 -12.27 10.07
CA CYS A 555 -13.77 -10.99 10.75
C CYS A 555 -13.92 -11.17 12.26
N THR A 556 -13.71 -10.10 13.02
CA THR A 556 -13.86 -10.08 14.48
C THR A 556 -14.42 -8.74 14.94
N ALA A 557 -14.96 -8.66 16.15
CA ALA A 557 -15.39 -7.40 16.73
C ALA A 557 -14.20 -6.42 16.86
N ALA A 558 -14.48 -5.13 16.71
CA ALA A 558 -13.47 -4.08 16.62
C ALA A 558 -13.56 -3.03 17.73
N PHE A 559 -14.10 -3.39 18.90
CA PHE A 559 -14.10 -2.53 20.10
C PHE A 559 -12.72 -2.43 20.74
N ALA A 560 -11.95 -3.52 20.68
CA ALA A 560 -10.56 -3.59 21.12
C ALA A 560 -9.63 -3.96 19.97
N CYS A 561 -8.45 -3.35 19.94
CA CYS A 561 -7.39 -3.66 18.98
C CYS A 561 -6.02 -3.76 19.66
N THR A 562 -5.05 -4.34 18.95
CA THR A 562 -3.69 -4.37 19.47
C THR A 562 -2.99 -3.03 19.26
N ASP A 563 -2.02 -2.72 20.12
CA ASP A 563 -1.10 -1.59 19.96
C ASP A 563 -0.45 -1.56 18.56
N TYR A 564 -0.07 -2.71 18.01
CA TYR A 564 0.42 -2.81 16.63
C TYR A 564 -0.62 -2.39 15.58
N LYS A 565 -1.92 -2.60 15.82
CA LYS A 565 -3.00 -2.25 14.88
C LYS A 565 -3.48 -0.81 15.02
N VAL A 566 -3.13 -0.09 16.09
CA VAL A 566 -3.60 1.29 16.33
C VAL A 566 -2.66 2.37 15.75
N GLN A 567 -1.43 2.01 15.36
CA GLN A 567 -0.34 2.91 14.93
C GLN A 567 -0.68 3.90 13.80
N SER A 568 -1.71 3.65 12.98
CA SER A 568 -2.18 4.53 11.91
C SER A 568 -3.52 5.20 12.16
N ARG A 569 -4.05 5.12 13.39
CA ARG A 569 -5.38 5.65 13.75
C ARG A 569 -5.25 6.88 14.63
N THR A 570 -6.26 7.76 14.55
CA THR A 570 -6.54 8.79 15.55
C THR A 570 -7.85 8.43 16.22
N LEU A 571 -7.89 8.45 17.55
CA LEU A 571 -9.03 8.05 18.36
C LEU A 571 -9.48 9.22 19.24
N GLU A 572 -10.79 9.46 19.30
CA GLU A 572 -11.35 10.49 20.18
C GLU A 572 -11.36 10.06 21.65
N ARG A 573 -11.71 8.79 21.90
CA ARG A 573 -11.70 8.18 23.23
C ARG A 573 -11.02 6.83 23.17
N VAL A 574 -10.05 6.61 24.05
CA VAL A 574 -9.25 5.39 24.06
C VAL A 574 -8.99 4.91 25.49
N ALA A 575 -9.12 3.61 25.71
CA ALA A 575 -8.67 2.95 26.92
C ALA A 575 -7.37 2.20 26.64
N LEU A 576 -6.33 2.46 27.42
CA LEU A 576 -4.97 1.97 27.17
C LEU A 576 -4.54 0.96 28.23
N GLU A 577 -3.94 -0.14 27.78
CA GLU A 577 -3.22 -1.09 28.61
C GLU A 577 -1.71 -0.92 28.40
N LEU A 578 -1.10 -0.05 29.20
CA LEU A 578 0.34 0.25 29.16
C LEU A 578 1.16 -0.86 29.83
N ARG A 579 1.21 -2.03 29.21
CA ARG A 579 1.91 -3.24 29.68
C ARG A 579 2.77 -3.84 28.57
N GLY A 580 3.65 -4.77 28.93
CA GLY A 580 4.43 -5.53 27.97
C GLY A 580 3.68 -6.71 27.34
N THR A 581 4.30 -7.33 26.33
CA THR A 581 3.75 -8.45 25.56
C THR A 581 4.07 -9.83 26.14
N ARG A 582 4.84 -9.88 27.25
CA ARG A 582 5.20 -11.13 27.94
C ARG A 582 4.67 -11.11 29.36
N THR A 583 4.51 -12.29 29.93
CA THR A 583 4.26 -12.47 31.36
C THR A 583 5.48 -13.12 31.99
N THR A 584 5.86 -12.65 33.18
CA THR A 584 6.97 -13.18 33.96
C THR A 584 6.47 -13.56 35.34
N ASN A 585 6.96 -14.67 35.88
CA ASN A 585 6.68 -15.05 37.26
C ASN A 585 7.60 -14.25 38.19
N VAL A 586 7.02 -13.43 39.04
CA VAL A 586 7.73 -12.66 40.07
C VAL A 586 7.07 -13.05 41.40
N ASP A 587 7.85 -13.66 42.29
CA ASP A 587 7.39 -14.11 43.62
C ASP A 587 6.14 -14.99 43.59
N GLY A 588 6.06 -15.92 42.63
CA GLY A 588 4.91 -16.82 42.46
C GLY A 588 3.69 -16.17 41.78
N ARG A 589 3.73 -14.86 41.47
CA ARG A 589 2.67 -14.14 40.77
C ARG A 589 3.03 -13.93 39.30
N VAL A 590 2.11 -14.25 38.42
CA VAL A 590 2.24 -13.97 36.98
C VAL A 590 1.98 -12.48 36.76
N VAL A 591 3.03 -11.72 36.43
CA VAL A 591 2.96 -10.28 36.23
C VAL A 591 3.33 -9.94 34.77
N PRO A 592 2.62 -9.01 34.10
CA PRO A 592 3.03 -8.55 32.77
C PRO A 592 4.42 -7.89 32.81
N SER A 593 5.21 -8.11 31.77
CA SER A 593 6.52 -7.49 31.58
C SER A 593 6.39 -5.97 31.46
N GLN A 594 7.54 -5.28 31.46
CA GLN A 594 7.62 -3.84 31.23
C GLN A 594 6.97 -3.45 29.89
N CYS A 595 6.26 -2.32 29.86
CA CYS A 595 5.75 -1.74 28.62
C CYS A 595 6.91 -1.37 27.68
N ASP A 596 6.83 -1.79 26.42
CA ASP A 596 7.82 -1.41 25.41
C ASP A 596 7.76 0.12 25.16
N PRO A 597 8.91 0.83 25.05
CA PRO A 597 8.93 2.29 24.91
C PRO A 597 8.21 2.78 23.64
N TYR A 598 8.24 2.00 22.55
CA TYR A 598 7.48 2.32 21.34
C TYR A 598 5.99 2.09 21.55
N SER A 599 5.61 1.00 22.23
CA SER A 599 4.21 0.75 22.60
C SER A 599 3.65 1.90 23.45
N LEU A 600 4.40 2.34 24.46
CA LEU A 600 4.04 3.47 25.32
C LEU A 600 3.73 4.73 24.50
N TYR A 601 4.67 5.15 23.63
CA TYR A 601 4.50 6.34 22.79
C TYR A 601 3.37 6.16 21.76
N VAL A 602 3.33 5.03 21.06
CA VAL A 602 2.33 4.75 20.03
C VAL A 602 0.93 4.79 20.64
N GLN A 603 0.70 4.14 21.78
CA GLN A 603 -0.60 4.08 22.45
C GLN A 603 -1.09 5.48 22.90
N LEU A 604 -0.25 6.23 23.63
CA LEU A 604 -0.61 7.55 24.14
C LEU A 604 -0.81 8.58 23.02
N SER A 605 -0.02 8.49 21.94
CA SER A 605 -0.11 9.41 20.80
C SER A 605 -1.32 9.18 19.89
N ARG A 606 -2.23 8.24 20.19
CA ARG A 606 -3.44 8.01 19.36
C ARG A 606 -4.59 8.96 19.68
N CYS A 607 -4.60 9.54 20.88
CA CYS A 607 -5.64 10.47 21.30
C CYS A 607 -5.24 11.92 21.05
N ARG A 608 -6.24 12.81 20.98
CA ARG A 608 -6.03 14.25 20.83
C ARG A 608 -5.86 14.97 22.18
N THR A 609 -6.41 14.41 23.26
CA THR A 609 -6.41 15.01 24.59
C THR A 609 -6.22 13.95 25.68
N LEU A 610 -5.69 14.34 26.84
CA LEU A 610 -5.58 13.49 28.03
C LEU A 610 -6.95 13.06 28.56
N ASP A 611 -7.96 13.92 28.46
CA ASP A 611 -9.32 13.61 28.91
C ASP A 611 -10.00 12.54 28.04
N GLY A 612 -9.54 12.36 26.79
CA GLY A 612 -9.95 11.25 25.93
C GLY A 612 -9.27 9.93 26.28
N ILE A 613 -8.29 9.92 27.19
CA ILE A 613 -7.53 8.73 27.59
C ILE A 613 -8.04 8.18 28.92
N MET A 614 -8.35 6.89 28.91
CA MET A 614 -8.58 6.07 30.10
C MET A 614 -7.47 5.03 30.24
N LEU A 615 -7.02 4.74 31.44
CA LEU A 615 -6.11 3.65 31.72
C LEU A 615 -6.88 2.44 32.27
N VAL A 616 -6.67 1.27 31.68
CA VAL A 616 -7.29 0.02 32.13
C VAL A 616 -6.71 -0.43 33.48
N SER A 617 -5.45 -0.08 33.76
CA SER A 617 -4.81 -0.35 35.04
C SER A 617 -3.81 0.75 35.41
N LYS A 618 -3.50 0.87 36.70
CA LYS A 618 -2.52 1.83 37.21
C LYS A 618 -1.16 1.64 36.52
N VAL A 619 -0.57 2.71 36.01
CA VAL A 619 0.76 2.71 35.41
C VAL A 619 1.79 2.41 36.51
N ARG A 620 2.66 1.42 36.27
CA ARG A 620 3.77 1.12 37.20
C ARG A 620 4.92 2.05 36.87
N GLU A 621 5.72 2.37 37.88
CA GLU A 621 6.94 3.17 37.71
C GLU A 621 7.84 2.63 36.58
N ARG A 622 8.09 1.32 36.56
CA ARG A 622 8.88 0.67 35.50
C ARG A 622 8.31 0.81 34.09
N ASP A 623 7.00 1.02 33.92
CA ASP A 623 6.40 1.15 32.59
C ASP A 623 6.59 2.55 31.98
N LEU A 624 7.00 3.53 32.78
CA LEU A 624 7.09 4.94 32.36
C LEU A 624 8.43 5.58 32.73
N VAL A 625 8.80 5.57 34.01
CA VAL A 625 10.00 6.24 34.52
C VAL A 625 11.24 5.44 34.12
N GLY A 626 12.15 6.11 33.41
CA GLY A 626 13.33 5.45 32.83
C GLY A 626 13.01 4.49 31.68
N ASN A 627 11.76 4.46 31.18
CA ASN A 627 11.40 3.68 30.00
C ASN A 627 11.88 4.40 28.73
N ARG A 628 13.05 3.99 28.23
CA ARG A 628 13.77 4.66 27.14
C ARG A 628 13.96 3.73 25.95
N VAL A 629 13.92 4.34 24.77
CA VAL A 629 14.38 3.72 23.53
C VAL A 629 15.88 3.38 23.65
N PRO A 630 16.39 2.30 23.02
CA PRO A 630 17.82 1.98 23.05
C PRO A 630 18.71 3.16 22.64
N GLN A 631 19.84 3.34 23.33
CA GLN A 631 20.72 4.49 23.15
C GLN A 631 21.22 4.62 21.70
N GLU A 632 21.46 3.49 21.01
CA GLU A 632 21.90 3.48 19.63
C GLU A 632 20.87 4.13 18.70
N MET A 633 19.57 3.86 18.93
CA MET A 633 18.48 4.48 18.18
C MET A 633 18.40 5.98 18.46
N THR A 634 18.50 6.39 19.73
CA THR A 634 18.49 7.81 20.11
C THR A 634 19.63 8.58 19.44
N VAL A 635 20.84 8.00 19.41
CA VAL A 635 22.00 8.61 18.73
C VAL A 635 21.79 8.67 17.22
N ALA A 636 21.18 7.64 16.63
CA ALA A 636 20.94 7.62 15.18
C ALA A 636 19.87 8.61 14.74
N GLU A 637 18.82 8.80 15.55
CA GLU A 637 17.79 9.82 15.33
C GLU A 637 18.37 11.24 15.49
N ALA A 638 19.14 11.51 16.55
CA ALA A 638 19.78 12.81 16.76
C ALA A 638 20.66 13.23 15.56
N ARG A 639 21.36 12.28 14.92
CA ARG A 639 22.15 12.56 13.71
C ARG A 639 21.29 12.99 12.51
N LEU A 640 20.05 12.54 12.41
CA LEU A 640 19.11 13.03 11.40
C LEU A 640 18.66 14.45 11.74
N GLU A 641 18.44 14.74 13.03
CA GLU A 641 18.06 16.06 13.49
C GLU A 641 19.13 17.12 13.21
N ASP A 642 20.40 16.77 13.44
CA ASP A 642 21.54 17.63 13.14
C ASP A 642 21.69 17.96 11.65
N ARG A 643 21.22 17.06 10.77
CA ARG A 643 21.30 17.20 9.31
C ARG A 643 20.08 17.88 8.68
N ALA A 644 19.05 18.20 9.47
CA ALA A 644 17.81 18.75 8.94
C ALA A 644 18.01 20.19 8.44
N ALA A 645 17.90 20.39 7.12
CA ALA A 645 18.18 21.67 6.45
C ALA A 645 17.03 22.69 6.57
N VAL A 646 15.79 22.23 6.85
CA VAL A 646 14.59 23.07 6.94
C VAL A 646 13.73 22.57 8.11
N ARG A 647 13.41 23.48 9.05
CA ARG A 647 12.62 23.21 10.28
C ARG A 647 11.17 23.71 10.22
N SER A 648 10.61 23.94 9.04
CA SER A 648 9.31 24.64 8.91
C SER A 648 8.59 24.25 7.63
N ILE A 649 7.95 23.09 7.61
CA ILE A 649 6.85 22.83 6.68
C ILE A 649 5.71 22.27 7.54
N LYS A 650 4.57 22.94 7.54
CA LYS A 650 3.35 22.44 8.20
C LYS A 650 2.77 21.34 7.33
N SER A 651 2.48 20.16 7.89
CA SER A 651 1.68 19.15 7.20
C SER A 651 0.22 19.30 7.60
N ASP A 652 -0.67 19.48 6.63
CA ASP A 652 -2.13 19.49 6.81
C ASP A 652 -2.70 18.10 7.13
#